data_AF-A0A7S0HBJ2-F1
#
_entry.id   AF-A0A7S0HBJ2-F1
#
_cell.length_a   1.000
_cell.length_b   1.000
_cell.length_c   1.000
_cell.angle_alpha   90.00
_cell.angle_beta   90.00
_cell.angle_gamma   90.00
#
_symmetry.space_group_name_H-M   'P 1'
#
loop_
_entity.id
_entity.type
_entity.pdbx_description
1 polymer ?
#
loop_
_entity_poly.entity_id
_entity_poly.type
_entity_poly.pdbx_seq_one_letter_code
_entity_poly.pdbx_strand_id
1 'polypeptide(L)'
;MSSLLLPAIASLLVLADQATLASPHTPPWQGKTLQSKPSFVPPFLDPAPPRPSLRSGVYSSPSASNLHSLPKFRSGTISLNMCQESVQTATAVDAGTELAQQQMPPQAEGFAEVNRSIPTPMLDNLHVKGSDLRWGIDVIFQGMSQDFAWDSSDDRGLFLSVRSVASKNLHFVSLGKLVCNKFLALSRMKLWWMNPTWGSRSDDVPPETQFLLLRLSQGDSEDEKYALILPIISGPFRSCIVSGNKGTVSLRVESGDSKVDSNFVRDIAFVAVGKNPYDLIHHSMAAASDRMKTFKLRKHKAFPASLDSFGWCTWDAFYSSVDGPGILQGVEALAAGGTPARTLIIDDGWQDTTFVEEEDHAHKVVDDLKAAKELQVVPQTKRQSVFSSILKYIFAWPVGILHNLGKSYYDAFVHKAKLGSVHFKIWSMLASTVLKAPLLNRKLQSKDDWVKRLRSAEAGERFVASLQDGSFKAFIDRLKEKNGIQIVYCWHALMGYWSGVHVGKPAVAGMDPNIRTPGPMSGILHVEPTLAWDALILNGVGLPHMDKVDDLYNSLHAYLKSSGVDGVKVDGQAALTMLGGGLGGSAATTRRFVQAMERSVVHHFGSDMNCINCMCHPTECLYSYNETSVARASDDFWPRDPASHTVHVANVAYNSLFIGEIAQPDWDMFQSKNEVATLHAVARSVGGCSVYVSDRPGEHDFDLLKRLVLPDGKILRALLPGRPTRDTIFADVTRDGVSPLKVWNWNSCNGVVAAFNLQGASWCRSVRKNVLHHGEVPTISTTFALRDLEEREGRESSSGRWSVLKTLWSRDGALKEHSVSIMDQTSSSSFSLASRECCIFTAAPLLEGYRQDKQFLFAALGLERMFNAGGAVLSVSMTQEEATKAAMASVSVRGSGPLLFHSTFAPSVSKVDGKEVEFDYDEETKLLRLQLDSSSADRLVNLMWA
;
A
#
# COMPACT_ATOMS: atom_id res chain seq x y z
N MET A 1 -7.83 -51.00 -6.69
CA MET A 1 -7.98 -50.70 -8.14
C MET A 1 -7.94 -49.21 -8.49
N SER A 2 -8.26 -48.29 -7.56
CA SER A 2 -8.32 -46.84 -7.82
C SER A 2 -7.02 -46.15 -8.23
N SER A 3 -5.84 -46.71 -7.90
CA SER A 3 -4.53 -46.10 -8.18
C SER A 3 -4.05 -46.17 -9.64
N LEU A 4 -4.66 -47.02 -10.47
CA LEU A 4 -4.20 -47.29 -11.85
C LEU A 4 -5.07 -46.66 -12.96
N LEU A 5 -6.30 -46.24 -12.67
CA LEU A 5 -7.18 -45.64 -13.68
C LEU A 5 -6.92 -44.15 -13.94
N LEU A 6 -6.44 -43.37 -12.95
CA LEU A 6 -6.18 -41.94 -13.17
C LEU A 6 -5.15 -41.68 -14.29
N PRO A 7 -3.98 -42.35 -14.33
CA PRO A 7 -3.03 -42.19 -15.43
C PRO A 7 -3.60 -42.64 -16.79
N ALA A 8 -4.41 -43.70 -16.81
CA ALA A 8 -4.98 -44.24 -18.04
C ALA A 8 -5.99 -43.27 -18.68
N ILE A 9 -6.89 -42.68 -17.89
CA ILE A 9 -7.88 -41.71 -18.39
C ILE A 9 -7.20 -40.42 -18.82
N ALA A 10 -6.19 -39.95 -18.08
CA ALA A 10 -5.41 -38.78 -18.47
C ALA A 10 -4.66 -39.01 -19.80
N SER A 11 -4.00 -40.16 -19.97
CA SER A 11 -3.32 -40.53 -21.21
C SER A 11 -4.27 -40.68 -22.40
N LEU A 12 -5.46 -41.27 -22.20
CA LEU A 12 -6.48 -41.37 -23.26
C LEU A 12 -6.98 -40.00 -23.75
N LEU A 13 -7.15 -39.04 -22.84
CA LEU A 13 -7.53 -37.67 -23.20
C LEU A 13 -6.40 -36.90 -23.90
N VAL A 14 -5.14 -37.16 -23.56
CA VAL A 14 -3.97 -36.58 -24.25
C VAL A 14 -3.75 -37.19 -25.64
N LEU A 15 -3.98 -38.50 -25.80
CA LEU A 15 -3.87 -39.19 -27.09
C LEU A 15 -4.94 -38.76 -28.11
N ALA A 16 -6.13 -38.37 -27.64
CA ALA A 16 -7.21 -37.87 -28.51
C ALA A 16 -6.84 -36.57 -29.26
N ASP A 17 -6.06 -35.68 -28.63
CA ASP A 17 -5.65 -34.39 -29.20
C ASP A 17 -4.52 -34.54 -30.25
N GLN A 18 -3.70 -35.59 -30.15
CA GLN A 18 -2.68 -35.90 -31.17
C GLN A 18 -3.28 -36.42 -32.49
N ALA A 19 -4.55 -36.86 -32.49
CA ALA A 19 -5.23 -37.30 -33.71
C ALA A 19 -5.77 -36.16 -34.58
N THR A 20 -5.75 -34.90 -34.10
CA THR A 20 -6.35 -33.74 -34.80
C THR A 20 -5.36 -32.82 -35.52
N LEU A 21 -4.06 -33.13 -35.50
CA LEU A 21 -3.00 -32.37 -36.17
C LEU A 21 -2.35 -33.18 -37.30
N ALA A 22 -3.07 -33.33 -38.42
CA ALA A 22 -2.58 -34.03 -39.62
C ALA A 22 -2.85 -33.23 -40.91
N SER A 23 -1.88 -32.40 -41.30
CA SER A 23 -1.70 -31.88 -42.67
C SER A 23 -0.20 -31.64 -42.91
N PRO A 24 0.38 -32.03 -44.05
CA PRO A 24 1.84 -32.17 -44.18
C PRO A 24 2.55 -30.90 -44.68
N HIS A 25 3.84 -30.75 -44.34
CA HIS A 25 4.96 -30.80 -45.29
C HIS A 25 6.33 -30.51 -44.64
N THR A 26 7.41 -30.91 -45.35
CA THR A 26 8.85 -30.71 -45.08
C THR A 26 9.51 -31.54 -43.95
N PRO A 27 10.82 -31.89 -44.07
CA PRO A 27 11.34 -33.13 -43.48
C PRO A 27 12.62 -32.87 -42.60
N PRO A 28 13.55 -33.81 -42.30
CA PRO A 28 13.95 -34.02 -40.90
C PRO A 28 15.41 -33.67 -40.57
N TRP A 29 15.73 -33.57 -39.28
CA TRP A 29 17.11 -33.65 -38.77
C TRP A 29 17.20 -34.49 -37.48
N GLN A 30 18.34 -35.14 -37.26
CA GLN A 30 18.54 -36.14 -36.21
C GLN A 30 19.30 -35.56 -34.99
N GLY A 31 18.98 -36.04 -33.79
CA GLY A 31 19.72 -35.72 -32.56
C GLY A 31 19.45 -36.75 -31.46
N LYS A 32 20.47 -37.52 -31.05
CA LYS A 32 20.32 -38.70 -30.18
C LYS A 32 20.10 -38.33 -28.71
N THR A 33 19.19 -39.06 -28.05
CA THR A 33 19.10 -39.16 -26.59
C THR A 33 20.14 -40.12 -26.01
N LEU A 34 20.55 -39.91 -24.76
CA LEU A 34 20.96 -41.00 -23.85
C LEU A 34 20.62 -40.63 -22.39
N GLN A 35 20.55 -41.63 -21.52
CA GLN A 35 19.89 -41.58 -20.20
C GLN A 35 20.89 -41.75 -19.03
N SER A 36 20.53 -41.31 -17.82
CA SER A 36 20.61 -42.15 -16.60
C SER A 36 20.12 -41.46 -15.32
N LYS A 37 19.75 -42.29 -14.33
CA LYS A 37 19.34 -42.05 -12.92
C LYS A 37 19.18 -43.44 -12.27
N PRO A 38 18.99 -43.60 -10.94
CA PRO A 38 19.48 -42.84 -9.78
C PRO A 38 20.01 -43.75 -8.62
N SER A 39 20.53 -43.19 -7.52
CA SER A 39 20.64 -43.87 -6.19
C SER A 39 20.87 -42.89 -5.01
N PHE A 40 20.83 -43.38 -3.76
CA PHE A 40 20.76 -42.65 -2.47
C PHE A 40 21.97 -43.05 -1.55
N VAL A 41 22.70 -42.15 -0.84
CA VAL A 41 22.51 -41.63 0.57
C VAL A 41 22.87 -42.66 1.68
N PRO A 42 23.47 -42.34 2.88
CA PRO A 42 24.23 -41.18 3.45
C PRO A 42 25.70 -41.63 3.86
N PRO A 43 26.35 -41.44 5.06
CA PRO A 43 26.35 -40.42 6.16
C PRO A 43 27.75 -39.96 6.77
N PHE A 44 27.71 -39.00 7.72
CA PHE A 44 28.55 -38.71 8.94
C PHE A 44 30.09 -38.90 9.04
N LEU A 45 30.85 -37.80 9.30
CA LEU A 45 31.55 -37.46 10.59
C LEU A 45 32.38 -36.13 10.53
N ASP A 46 32.84 -35.63 11.68
CA ASP A 46 33.51 -34.32 11.98
C ASP A 46 34.82 -34.58 12.84
N PRO A 47 35.64 -33.63 13.39
CA PRO A 47 35.89 -32.19 13.13
C PRO A 47 37.39 -31.67 13.20
N ALA A 48 37.67 -30.44 12.69
CA ALA A 48 38.64 -29.42 13.20
C ALA A 48 40.20 -29.71 13.32
N PRO A 49 41.11 -28.77 13.76
CA PRO A 49 41.26 -27.31 13.52
C PRO A 49 42.65 -26.84 12.88
N PRO A 50 43.55 -25.95 13.42
CA PRO A 50 43.88 -24.65 12.75
C PRO A 50 45.40 -24.19 12.65
N ARG A 51 45.63 -22.92 12.20
CA ARG A 51 46.83 -22.00 12.33
C ARG A 51 48.01 -22.13 11.31
N PRO A 52 48.96 -21.15 11.19
CA PRO A 52 48.88 -19.66 11.32
C PRO A 52 49.80 -18.83 10.33
N SER A 53 49.84 -17.48 10.51
CA SER A 53 51.01 -16.56 10.31
C SER A 53 51.35 -16.05 8.88
N LEU A 54 52.06 -14.92 8.62
CA LEU A 54 52.54 -13.75 9.41
C LEU A 54 53.09 -12.62 8.48
N ARG A 55 52.77 -11.32 8.72
CA ARG A 55 53.56 -10.08 8.36
C ARG A 55 53.97 -9.89 6.86
N SER A 56 54.50 -8.76 6.35
CA SER A 56 54.58 -7.33 6.74
C SER A 56 55.01 -6.51 5.51
N GLY A 57 54.67 -5.22 5.40
CA GLY A 57 55.19 -4.36 4.33
C GLY A 57 54.89 -2.86 4.50
N VAL A 58 55.92 -2.07 4.82
CA VAL A 58 55.87 -0.60 4.85
C VAL A 58 56.66 -0.08 3.65
N TYR A 59 56.17 0.97 2.97
CA TYR A 59 57.03 1.94 2.27
C TYR A 59 56.35 3.32 2.17
N SER A 60 57.11 4.34 1.78
CA SER A 60 56.90 5.75 2.13
C SER A 60 56.55 6.67 0.95
N SER A 61 56.03 7.86 1.29
CA SER A 61 56.05 9.07 0.45
C SER A 61 57.51 9.55 0.19
N PRO A 62 57.76 10.44 -0.80
CA PRO A 62 57.65 11.90 -0.54
C PRO A 62 57.32 12.81 -1.77
N SER A 63 57.23 14.13 -1.52
CA SER A 63 57.26 15.29 -2.47
C SER A 63 56.12 15.41 -3.51
N ALA A 64 55.39 16.54 -3.68
CA ALA A 64 55.77 17.96 -3.88
C ALA A 64 56.23 18.26 -5.33
N SER A 65 55.94 19.41 -5.98
CA SER A 65 55.54 20.75 -5.49
C SER A 65 54.90 21.63 -6.60
N ASN A 66 54.43 22.85 -6.24
CA ASN A 66 54.39 24.09 -7.08
C ASN A 66 53.40 24.17 -8.28
N LEU A 67 52.90 25.35 -8.74
CA LEU A 67 52.59 26.67 -8.14
C LEU A 67 51.82 27.53 -9.19
N HIS A 68 51.25 28.69 -8.79
CA HIS A 68 50.67 29.77 -9.64
C HIS A 68 49.33 29.46 -10.40
N SER A 69 48.44 30.43 -10.69
CA SER A 69 48.28 31.82 -10.20
C SER A 69 46.85 32.39 -10.40
N LEU A 70 46.45 33.35 -9.55
CA LEU A 70 45.27 34.24 -9.70
C LEU A 70 45.50 35.32 -10.78
N PRO A 71 44.45 35.89 -11.43
CA PRO A 71 43.60 36.96 -10.86
C PRO A 71 42.07 36.74 -11.12
N LYS A 72 41.09 37.24 -10.34
CA LYS A 72 40.64 38.65 -10.13
C LYS A 72 40.38 39.39 -11.47
N PHE A 73 39.26 40.08 -11.74
CA PHE A 73 38.47 40.96 -10.86
C PHE A 73 37.09 41.38 -11.48
N ARG A 74 36.15 41.83 -10.63
CA ARG A 74 35.13 42.92 -10.84
C ARG A 74 33.96 42.79 -11.83
N SER A 75 32.77 42.60 -11.24
CA SER A 75 31.59 43.50 -11.23
C SER A 75 31.04 44.15 -12.52
N GLY A 76 29.71 44.00 -12.71
CA GLY A 76 28.89 44.89 -13.54
C GLY A 76 27.42 44.87 -13.10
N THR A 77 26.95 45.95 -12.45
CA THR A 77 25.54 46.15 -12.06
C THR A 77 24.86 47.10 -13.04
N ILE A 78 23.61 46.84 -13.43
CA ILE A 78 22.61 47.84 -13.86
C ILE A 78 21.20 47.17 -13.86
N SER A 79 20.14 47.96 -13.81
CA SER A 79 18.75 47.52 -13.56
C SER A 79 17.75 48.11 -14.56
N LEU A 80 16.49 47.65 -14.47
CA LEU A 80 15.29 48.16 -15.18
C LEU A 80 15.24 47.78 -16.68
N ASN A 81 14.08 47.45 -17.27
CA ASN A 81 12.82 48.18 -17.15
C ASN A 81 11.53 47.32 -17.26
N MET A 82 10.37 47.98 -17.10
CA MET A 82 9.03 47.39 -17.07
C MET A 82 8.44 47.08 -18.45
N CYS A 83 7.44 46.20 -18.50
CA CYS A 83 6.15 46.44 -19.17
C CYS A 83 5.03 45.67 -18.46
N GLN A 84 3.87 46.32 -18.28
CA GLN A 84 2.60 45.69 -17.93
C GLN A 84 1.71 45.68 -19.17
N GLU A 85 0.82 44.69 -19.30
CA GLU A 85 -0.48 44.93 -19.94
C GLU A 85 -1.54 43.99 -19.36
N SER A 86 -2.81 44.34 -19.53
CA SER A 86 -3.92 43.80 -18.73
C SER A 86 -5.17 43.51 -19.56
N VAL A 87 -5.96 42.52 -19.13
CA VAL A 87 -7.32 42.26 -19.63
C VAL A 87 -8.27 42.05 -18.44
N GLN A 88 -9.54 42.37 -18.64
CA GLN A 88 -10.46 42.84 -17.59
C GLN A 88 -11.36 41.76 -16.96
N THR A 89 -12.05 42.20 -15.91
CA THR A 89 -13.08 41.50 -15.13
C THR A 89 -14.43 41.38 -15.86
N ALA A 90 -15.31 40.52 -15.33
CA ALA A 90 -16.76 40.57 -15.53
C ALA A 90 -17.47 40.42 -14.17
N THR A 91 -18.61 41.07 -13.97
CA THR A 91 -19.22 41.28 -12.64
C THR A 91 -20.56 40.57 -12.42
N ALA A 92 -20.64 39.89 -11.26
CA ALA A 92 -21.73 39.92 -10.27
C ALA A 92 -23.21 39.74 -10.66
N VAL A 93 -23.86 38.83 -9.93
CA VAL A 93 -25.25 38.98 -9.44
C VAL A 93 -25.22 38.62 -7.95
N ASP A 94 -26.02 39.31 -7.13
CA ASP A 94 -26.03 39.22 -5.67
C ASP A 94 -27.38 38.71 -5.13
N ALA A 95 -27.35 37.94 -4.05
CA ALA A 95 -28.52 37.38 -3.36
C ALA A 95 -28.12 36.85 -1.96
N GLY A 96 -28.06 37.74 -0.96
CA GLY A 96 -27.65 37.39 0.40
C GLY A 96 -28.69 36.59 1.21
N THR A 97 -28.21 35.87 2.23
CA THR A 97 -29.04 35.40 3.35
C THR A 97 -28.16 35.29 4.59
N GLU A 98 -28.55 35.94 5.69
CA GLU A 98 -27.75 35.99 6.92
C GLU A 98 -27.81 34.66 7.69
N LEU A 99 -26.65 34.15 8.11
CA LEU A 99 -26.54 33.07 9.10
C LEU A 99 -25.53 33.45 10.18
N ALA A 100 -25.90 33.20 11.43
CA ALA A 100 -25.20 33.73 12.59
C ALA A 100 -23.81 33.09 12.78
N GLN A 101 -22.81 33.93 13.07
CA GLN A 101 -21.46 33.50 13.41
C GLN A 101 -21.43 32.85 14.81
N GLN A 102 -21.51 31.53 14.87
CA GLN A 102 -20.95 30.79 16.01
C GLN A 102 -19.44 30.67 15.83
N GLN A 103 -18.68 31.10 16.84
CA GLN A 103 -17.22 31.04 16.81
C GLN A 103 -16.76 29.58 16.92
N MET A 104 -16.25 29.02 15.82
CA MET A 104 -15.49 27.77 15.89
C MET A 104 -14.16 28.03 16.62
N PRO A 105 -13.64 27.05 17.40
CA PRO A 105 -12.26 27.11 17.88
C PRO A 105 -11.31 27.09 16.67
N PRO A 106 -10.09 27.65 16.81
CA PRO A 106 -9.14 27.71 15.70
C PRO A 106 -8.79 26.29 15.24
N GLN A 107 -9.09 26.00 13.97
CA GLN A 107 -8.53 24.85 13.28
C GLN A 107 -7.00 25.00 13.29
N ALA A 108 -6.27 23.92 13.61
CA ALA A 108 -4.83 23.91 13.41
C ALA A 108 -4.54 24.15 11.92
N GLU A 109 -3.63 25.08 11.61
CA GLU A 109 -3.31 25.42 10.22
C GLU A 109 -2.95 24.16 9.44
N GLY A 110 -3.64 23.94 8.32
CA GLY A 110 -3.53 22.68 7.57
C GLY A 110 -2.08 22.41 7.17
N PHE A 111 -1.64 21.16 7.37
CA PHE A 111 -0.24 20.73 7.21
C PHE A 111 0.29 20.89 5.78
N ALA A 112 0.61 22.11 5.38
CA ALA A 112 1.28 22.41 4.13
C ALA A 112 2.71 21.84 4.16
N GLU A 113 2.99 20.92 3.24
CA GLU A 113 4.36 20.73 2.79
C GLU A 113 4.80 22.03 2.10
N VAL A 114 5.82 22.69 2.67
CA VAL A 114 6.42 23.90 2.11
C VAL A 114 6.80 23.61 0.66
N ASN A 115 6.26 24.40 -0.27
CA ASN A 115 6.52 24.25 -1.69
C ASN A 115 7.96 24.68 -2.01
N ARG A 116 8.92 23.77 -1.78
CA ARG A 116 10.25 23.83 -2.41
C ARG A 116 10.05 24.06 -3.92
N SER A 117 10.87 24.92 -4.52
CA SER A 117 11.19 24.82 -5.94
C SER A 117 12.11 23.61 -6.13
N ILE A 118 11.56 22.40 -6.03
CA ILE A 118 12.30 21.14 -6.18
C ILE A 118 12.90 21.11 -7.60
N PRO A 119 14.20 20.79 -7.79
CA PRO A 119 14.80 20.78 -9.12
C PRO A 119 14.07 19.83 -10.09
N THR A 120 13.61 20.39 -11.21
CA THR A 120 12.95 19.65 -12.29
C THR A 120 13.82 18.47 -12.76
N PRO A 121 13.25 17.30 -13.09
CA PRO A 121 14.02 16.18 -13.64
C PRO A 121 14.80 16.60 -14.90
N MET A 122 16.00 16.06 -15.07
CA MET A 122 16.95 16.56 -16.06
C MET A 122 16.64 16.06 -17.47
N LEU A 123 15.64 16.68 -18.14
CA LEU A 123 15.17 16.25 -19.45
C LEU A 123 16.18 16.45 -20.58
N ASP A 124 17.07 17.44 -20.47
CA ASP A 124 18.04 17.87 -21.52
C ASP A 124 18.91 16.74 -22.09
N ASN A 125 18.97 15.59 -21.40
CA ASN A 125 19.74 14.42 -21.79
C ASN A 125 18.87 13.18 -22.14
N LEU A 126 17.56 13.17 -21.84
CA LEU A 126 16.69 12.01 -22.07
C LEU A 126 16.17 11.97 -23.51
N HIS A 127 16.66 11.02 -24.31
CA HIS A 127 16.37 10.95 -25.76
C HIS A 127 16.38 9.52 -26.30
N VAL A 128 15.69 9.31 -27.43
CA VAL A 128 15.78 8.08 -28.22
C VAL A 128 16.85 8.25 -29.30
N LYS A 129 17.81 7.34 -29.37
CA LYS A 129 18.88 7.34 -30.39
C LYS A 129 18.90 6.00 -31.12
N GLY A 130 18.48 6.01 -32.39
CA GLY A 130 18.23 4.77 -33.12
C GLY A 130 17.04 4.03 -32.51
N SER A 131 17.31 2.88 -31.88
CA SER A 131 16.32 2.10 -31.11
C SER A 131 16.57 2.09 -29.60
N ASP A 132 17.52 2.88 -29.09
CA ASP A 132 17.86 2.90 -27.66
C ASP A 132 17.28 4.14 -26.97
N LEU A 133 16.61 3.98 -25.83
CA LEU A 133 16.26 5.09 -24.92
C LEU A 133 17.42 5.33 -23.95
N ARG A 134 17.89 6.56 -23.90
CA ARG A 134 19.14 6.98 -23.26
C ARG A 134 18.98 8.25 -22.46
N TRP A 135 19.75 8.36 -21.37
CA TRP A 135 20.02 9.62 -20.69
C TRP A 135 21.51 9.96 -20.91
N GLY A 136 21.78 10.85 -21.86
CA GLY A 136 23.14 11.16 -22.30
C GLY A 136 23.84 9.91 -22.85
N ILE A 137 24.89 9.44 -22.15
CA ILE A 137 25.59 8.19 -22.48
C ILE A 137 24.90 6.94 -21.91
N ASP A 138 24.11 7.08 -20.84
CA ASP A 138 23.55 5.98 -20.08
C ASP A 138 22.36 5.36 -20.84
N VAL A 139 22.39 4.05 -21.10
CA VAL A 139 21.26 3.33 -21.73
C VAL A 139 20.28 2.91 -20.65
N ILE A 140 18.99 3.17 -20.87
CA ILE A 140 17.88 2.70 -20.04
C ILE A 140 17.26 1.45 -20.70
N PHE A 141 16.99 1.55 -21.99
CA PHE A 141 16.47 0.47 -22.82
C PHE A 141 17.25 0.34 -24.12
N GLN A 142 17.65 -0.88 -24.44
CA GLN A 142 18.35 -1.22 -25.68
C GLN A 142 17.42 -1.96 -26.66
N GLY A 143 17.22 -1.43 -27.87
CA GLY A 143 16.38 -2.08 -28.89
C GLY A 143 14.86 -2.05 -28.61
N MET A 144 14.31 -0.87 -28.31
CA MET A 144 12.86 -0.61 -28.35
C MET A 144 12.26 -0.85 -29.74
N SER A 145 10.97 -1.19 -29.80
CA SER A 145 10.25 -1.30 -31.08
C SER A 145 10.02 0.06 -31.74
N GLN A 146 10.01 0.07 -33.07
CA GLN A 146 9.61 1.22 -33.90
C GLN A 146 8.09 1.54 -33.80
N ASP A 147 7.31 0.66 -33.16
CA ASP A 147 5.90 0.90 -32.82
C ASP A 147 5.72 2.05 -31.80
N PHE A 148 6.77 2.46 -31.08
CA PHE A 148 6.70 3.60 -30.16
C PHE A 148 6.83 4.94 -30.88
N ALA A 149 5.91 5.84 -30.56
CA ALA A 149 6.12 7.28 -30.68
C ALA A 149 6.30 7.88 -29.28
N TRP A 150 6.88 9.07 -29.19
CA TRP A 150 7.05 9.77 -27.91
C TRP A 150 6.75 11.26 -28.03
N ASP A 151 6.48 11.87 -26.89
CA ASP A 151 6.21 13.29 -26.71
C ASP A 151 7.12 13.83 -25.59
N SER A 152 7.81 14.92 -25.87
CA SER A 152 8.81 15.59 -25.02
C SER A 152 8.47 17.06 -24.77
N SER A 153 7.17 17.40 -24.78
CA SER A 153 6.66 18.76 -24.56
C SER A 153 6.44 19.12 -23.08
N ASP A 154 6.47 18.13 -22.19
CA ASP A 154 6.54 18.29 -20.74
C ASP A 154 8.01 18.37 -20.32
N ASP A 155 8.39 19.27 -19.43
CA ASP A 155 9.79 19.48 -19.03
C ASP A 155 10.33 18.42 -18.04
N ARG A 156 9.45 17.54 -17.54
CA ARG A 156 9.80 16.55 -16.49
C ARG A 156 10.12 15.16 -17.02
N GLY A 157 9.79 14.84 -18.28
CA GLY A 157 10.07 13.52 -18.87
C GLY A 157 9.39 13.24 -20.21
N LEU A 158 9.52 12.01 -20.70
CA LEU A 158 8.95 11.56 -21.97
C LEU A 158 7.65 10.78 -21.77
N PHE A 159 6.60 11.16 -22.50
CA PHE A 159 5.40 10.34 -22.65
C PHE A 159 5.55 9.40 -23.86
N LEU A 160 5.38 8.10 -23.65
CA LEU A 160 5.43 7.07 -24.68
C LEU A 160 4.01 6.73 -25.18
N SER A 161 3.87 6.62 -26.49
CA SER A 161 2.64 6.26 -27.21
C SER A 161 2.85 5.02 -28.07
N VAL A 162 1.84 4.15 -28.19
CA VAL A 162 1.90 2.90 -28.97
C VAL A 162 1.13 3.04 -30.28
N ARG A 163 1.77 2.71 -31.41
CA ARG A 163 1.15 2.54 -32.73
C ARG A 163 1.08 1.04 -33.09
N SER A 164 0.15 0.66 -33.94
CA SER A 164 0.19 -0.63 -34.65
C SER A 164 -0.54 -0.57 -35.99
N VAL A 165 -0.18 -1.45 -36.94
CA VAL A 165 -0.75 -1.47 -38.30
C VAL A 165 -2.27 -1.71 -38.29
N ALA A 166 -2.74 -2.60 -37.42
CA ALA A 166 -4.15 -2.91 -37.22
C ALA A 166 -4.66 -2.36 -35.89
N SER A 167 -5.98 -2.10 -35.82
CA SER A 167 -6.66 -1.79 -34.56
C SER A 167 -6.70 -3.03 -33.65
N LYS A 168 -6.46 -2.84 -32.34
CA LYS A 168 -6.46 -3.91 -31.33
C LYS A 168 -7.00 -3.39 -30.00
N ASN A 169 -7.64 -4.28 -29.24
CA ASN A 169 -7.98 -4.04 -27.83
C ASN A 169 -6.85 -4.43 -26.86
N LEU A 170 -5.78 -5.05 -27.38
CA LEU A 170 -4.61 -5.55 -26.67
C LEU A 170 -3.36 -5.41 -27.55
N HIS A 171 -2.39 -4.61 -27.10
CA HIS A 171 -1.08 -4.44 -27.71
C HIS A 171 0.01 -4.97 -26.77
N PHE A 172 1.02 -5.61 -27.34
CA PHE A 172 2.28 -5.90 -26.68
C PHE A 172 3.39 -5.25 -27.50
N VAL A 173 4.15 -4.34 -26.89
CA VAL A 173 5.24 -3.63 -27.57
C VAL A 173 6.52 -3.78 -26.76
N SER A 174 7.59 -4.22 -27.42
CA SER A 174 8.90 -4.42 -26.81
C SER A 174 9.52 -3.08 -26.43
N LEU A 175 9.68 -2.83 -25.13
CA LEU A 175 10.56 -1.81 -24.58
C LEU A 175 12.04 -2.18 -24.78
N GLY A 176 12.36 -3.34 -25.34
CA GLY A 176 13.74 -3.77 -25.55
C GLY A 176 14.35 -4.38 -24.28
N LYS A 177 15.67 -4.52 -24.26
CA LYS A 177 16.41 -5.04 -23.11
C LYS A 177 16.58 -3.94 -22.06
N LEU A 178 16.20 -4.24 -20.81
CA LEU A 178 16.45 -3.37 -19.65
C LEU A 178 17.95 -3.26 -19.36
N VAL A 179 18.44 -2.04 -19.10
CA VAL A 179 19.82 -1.77 -18.68
C VAL A 179 19.79 -0.96 -17.38
N CYS A 180 20.24 -1.58 -16.29
CA CYS A 180 20.32 -0.96 -14.96
C CYS A 180 21.35 -1.69 -14.08
N ASN A 181 21.76 -1.07 -12.97
CA ASN A 181 22.54 -1.72 -11.91
C ASN A 181 21.63 -2.59 -11.03
N LYS A 182 20.48 -2.03 -10.64
CA LYS A 182 19.39 -2.69 -9.90
C LYS A 182 18.05 -2.03 -10.26
N PHE A 183 16.94 -2.70 -9.96
CA PHE A 183 15.61 -2.09 -9.98
C PHE A 183 14.77 -2.46 -8.75
N LEU A 184 13.73 -1.65 -8.51
CA LEU A 184 12.56 -1.92 -7.68
C LEU A 184 11.31 -1.86 -8.58
N ALA A 185 10.57 -2.97 -8.66
CA ALA A 185 9.30 -3.07 -9.34
C ALA A 185 8.17 -3.23 -8.31
N LEU A 186 7.12 -2.41 -8.38
CA LEU A 186 5.86 -2.68 -7.67
C LEU A 186 4.91 -3.38 -8.64
N SER A 187 4.52 -4.60 -8.29
CA SER A 187 3.79 -5.51 -9.19
C SER A 187 2.61 -6.15 -8.51
N ARG A 188 1.51 -6.41 -9.25
CA ARG A 188 0.34 -7.09 -8.68
C ARG A 188 0.69 -8.53 -8.28
N MET A 189 0.43 -8.87 -7.02
CA MET A 189 0.62 -10.21 -6.45
C MET A 189 -0.67 -11.05 -6.43
N LYS A 190 -1.81 -10.35 -6.45
CA LYS A 190 -3.21 -10.85 -6.48
C LYS A 190 -4.05 -9.86 -7.30
N LEU A 191 -5.35 -10.13 -7.48
CA LEU A 191 -6.32 -9.17 -8.00
C LEU A 191 -6.25 -7.81 -7.28
N TRP A 192 -6.19 -7.83 -5.96
CA TRP A 192 -6.38 -6.66 -5.08
C TRP A 192 -5.12 -5.83 -4.80
N TRP A 193 -3.93 -6.46 -4.82
CA TRP A 193 -2.74 -5.98 -4.10
C TRP A 193 -1.44 -6.02 -4.93
N MET A 194 -0.52 -5.10 -4.63
CA MET A 194 0.86 -5.08 -5.12
C MET A 194 1.87 -5.49 -4.04
N ASN A 195 3.04 -5.96 -4.48
CA ASN A 195 4.24 -6.08 -3.66
C ASN A 195 5.50 -5.57 -4.39
N PRO A 196 6.56 -5.17 -3.67
CA PRO A 196 7.88 -4.95 -4.24
C PRO A 196 8.48 -6.24 -4.82
N THR A 197 9.40 -6.06 -5.77
CA THR A 197 10.33 -7.07 -6.26
C THR A 197 11.58 -6.38 -6.77
N TRP A 198 12.74 -6.96 -6.45
CA TRP A 198 14.05 -6.46 -6.83
C TRP A 198 14.70 -7.37 -7.86
N GLY A 199 15.59 -6.81 -8.69
CA GLY A 199 16.33 -7.54 -9.71
C GLY A 199 17.31 -6.62 -10.45
N SER A 200 17.86 -7.10 -11.56
CA SER A 200 18.71 -6.29 -12.46
C SER A 200 18.54 -6.65 -13.95
N ARG A 201 17.75 -7.67 -14.28
CA ARG A 201 17.53 -8.16 -15.66
C ARG A 201 16.08 -7.99 -16.08
N SER A 202 15.85 -7.90 -17.39
CA SER A 202 14.50 -7.94 -17.98
C SER A 202 13.67 -9.16 -17.57
N ASP A 203 14.32 -10.32 -17.34
CA ASP A 203 13.66 -11.58 -16.96
C ASP A 203 13.15 -11.56 -15.51
N ASP A 204 13.73 -10.70 -14.66
CA ASP A 204 13.38 -10.56 -13.24
C ASP A 204 12.11 -9.71 -13.07
N VAL A 205 11.74 -8.91 -14.09
CA VAL A 205 10.63 -7.95 -14.05
C VAL A 205 9.29 -8.71 -14.02
N PRO A 206 8.47 -8.54 -12.96
CA PRO A 206 7.22 -9.28 -12.83
C PRO A 206 6.17 -8.93 -13.91
N PRO A 207 5.25 -9.85 -14.24
CA PRO A 207 4.01 -9.47 -14.91
C PRO A 207 3.17 -8.53 -14.03
N GLU A 208 2.35 -7.68 -14.65
CA GLU A 208 1.55 -6.65 -13.95
C GLU A 208 2.39 -5.72 -13.05
N THR A 209 3.60 -5.36 -13.51
CA THR A 209 4.39 -4.28 -12.90
C THR A 209 3.77 -2.93 -13.26
N GLN A 210 3.39 -2.15 -12.25
CA GLN A 210 2.68 -0.88 -12.39
C GLN A 210 3.56 0.36 -12.06
N PHE A 211 4.76 0.13 -11.51
CA PHE A 211 5.76 1.13 -11.19
C PHE A 211 7.14 0.44 -11.26
N LEU A 212 8.10 1.02 -11.97
CA LEU A 212 9.46 0.47 -12.10
C LEU A 212 10.50 1.58 -11.92
N LEU A 213 11.16 1.60 -10.76
CA LEU A 213 12.27 2.48 -10.44
C LEU A 213 13.60 1.74 -10.67
N LEU A 214 14.51 2.35 -11.39
CA LEU A 214 15.83 1.83 -11.73
C LEU A 214 16.91 2.64 -11.02
N ARG A 215 17.95 1.95 -10.53
CA ARG A 215 19.26 2.55 -10.29
C ARG A 215 20.10 2.32 -11.53
N LEU A 216 20.48 3.38 -12.22
CA LEU A 216 21.25 3.25 -13.46
C LEU A 216 22.67 2.74 -13.18
N SER A 217 23.29 2.15 -14.20
CA SER A 217 24.71 1.80 -14.12
C SER A 217 25.54 3.07 -14.18
N GLN A 218 26.47 3.24 -13.24
CA GLN A 218 27.49 4.27 -13.34
C GLN A 218 28.39 3.97 -14.56
N GLY A 219 28.45 4.92 -15.50
CA GLY A 219 29.68 5.19 -16.24
C GLY A 219 30.69 5.89 -15.34
N ASP A 220 31.68 6.57 -15.90
CA ASP A 220 32.79 7.22 -15.15
C ASP A 220 32.37 8.51 -14.39
N SER A 221 31.18 8.54 -13.80
CA SER A 221 30.61 9.68 -13.05
C SER A 221 30.27 9.29 -11.60
N GLU A 222 30.72 10.08 -10.63
CA GLU A 222 30.56 9.81 -9.19
C GLU A 222 29.09 9.85 -8.71
N ASP A 223 28.24 10.64 -9.36
CA ASP A 223 26.80 10.76 -9.03
C ASP A 223 26.01 9.46 -9.28
N GLU A 224 25.22 9.02 -8.29
CA GLU A 224 24.16 8.03 -8.53
C GLU A 224 22.97 8.66 -9.28
N LYS A 225 22.38 7.87 -10.19
CA LYS A 225 21.27 8.30 -11.07
C LYS A 225 20.16 7.27 -11.04
N TYR A 226 18.92 7.77 -11.08
CA TYR A 226 17.71 6.95 -11.06
C TYR A 226 16.84 7.24 -12.27
N ALA A 227 16.20 6.21 -12.81
CA ALA A 227 15.20 6.35 -13.86
C ALA A 227 13.89 5.71 -13.41
N LEU A 228 12.76 6.34 -13.71
CA LEU A 228 11.43 5.85 -13.34
C LEU A 228 10.60 5.64 -14.59
N ILE A 229 9.96 4.47 -14.69
CA ILE A 229 8.98 4.13 -15.72
C ILE A 229 7.63 3.93 -15.05
N LEU A 230 6.67 4.78 -15.39
CA LEU A 230 5.28 4.73 -14.94
C LEU A 230 4.35 4.30 -16.09
N PRO A 231 3.84 3.06 -16.07
CA PRO A 231 2.58 2.70 -16.73
C PRO A 231 1.45 3.67 -16.33
N ILE A 232 0.77 4.25 -17.32
CA ILE A 232 -0.34 5.20 -17.12
C ILE A 232 -1.58 4.78 -17.94
N ILE A 233 -2.66 5.57 -17.84
CA ILE A 233 -3.97 5.29 -18.45
C ILE A 233 -4.34 6.38 -19.45
N SER A 234 -4.76 5.97 -20.63
CA SER A 234 -5.10 6.85 -21.75
C SER A 234 -6.46 6.47 -22.33
N GLY A 235 -7.46 7.33 -22.11
CA GLY A 235 -8.85 7.02 -22.40
C GLY A 235 -9.30 5.71 -21.71
N PRO A 236 -9.77 4.69 -22.46
CA PRO A 236 -10.15 3.40 -21.91
C PRO A 236 -8.98 2.41 -21.73
N PHE A 237 -7.78 2.73 -22.23
CA PHE A 237 -6.62 1.82 -22.22
C PHE A 237 -5.76 2.00 -20.96
N ARG A 238 -5.35 0.89 -20.34
CA ARG A 238 -4.39 0.83 -19.24
C ARG A 238 -3.17 -0.01 -19.62
N SER A 239 -2.00 0.32 -19.06
CA SER A 239 -0.77 -0.45 -19.27
C SER A 239 -0.18 -1.07 -18.01
N CYS A 240 0.69 -2.05 -18.22
CA CYS A 240 1.66 -2.55 -17.25
C CYS A 240 2.94 -2.99 -17.98
N ILE A 241 4.04 -3.09 -17.24
CA ILE A 241 5.28 -3.71 -17.73
C ILE A 241 5.20 -5.22 -17.45
N VAL A 242 5.69 -6.01 -18.40
CA VAL A 242 5.88 -7.46 -18.28
C VAL A 242 7.26 -7.86 -18.79
N SER A 243 7.79 -8.98 -18.30
CA SER A 243 8.92 -9.66 -18.96
C SER A 243 8.52 -10.09 -20.38
N GLY A 244 9.37 -9.74 -21.34
CA GLY A 244 9.20 -10.00 -22.76
C GLY A 244 9.91 -11.26 -23.22
N ASN A 245 9.99 -11.44 -24.55
CA ASN A 245 10.70 -12.57 -25.14
C ASN A 245 12.21 -12.30 -25.23
N LYS A 246 13.04 -13.35 -25.12
CA LYS A 246 14.50 -13.28 -25.32
C LYS A 246 15.24 -12.25 -24.45
N GLY A 247 14.81 -12.04 -23.20
CA GLY A 247 15.48 -11.10 -22.29
C GLY A 247 15.15 -9.62 -22.55
N THR A 248 13.99 -9.33 -23.15
CA THR A 248 13.43 -7.97 -23.23
C THR A 248 12.38 -7.74 -22.14
N VAL A 249 11.97 -6.50 -21.94
CA VAL A 249 10.70 -6.11 -21.30
C VAL A 249 9.73 -5.59 -22.36
N SER A 250 8.44 -5.61 -22.04
CA SER A 250 7.37 -5.11 -22.92
C SER A 250 6.32 -4.33 -22.14
N LEU A 251 5.73 -3.32 -22.78
CA LEU A 251 4.46 -2.75 -22.32
C LEU A 251 3.30 -3.60 -22.86
N ARG A 252 2.41 -3.99 -21.95
CA ARG A 252 1.12 -4.63 -22.24
C ARG A 252 0.03 -3.57 -22.08
N VAL A 253 -0.53 -3.11 -23.19
CA VAL A 253 -1.57 -2.07 -23.26
C VAL A 253 -2.90 -2.72 -23.62
N GLU A 254 -3.94 -2.53 -22.82
CA GLU A 254 -5.26 -3.12 -23.09
C GLU A 254 -6.42 -2.28 -22.57
N SER A 255 -7.59 -2.44 -23.20
CA SER A 255 -8.84 -1.79 -22.78
C SER A 255 -9.70 -2.66 -21.85
N GLY A 256 -9.51 -3.98 -21.85
CA GLY A 256 -10.38 -4.93 -21.15
C GLY A 256 -11.74 -5.19 -21.83
N ASP A 257 -11.98 -4.62 -23.02
CA ASP A 257 -13.23 -4.80 -23.78
C ASP A 257 -12.89 -5.17 -25.25
N SER A 258 -13.52 -6.22 -25.79
CA SER A 258 -13.28 -6.65 -27.19
C SER A 258 -13.94 -5.74 -28.23
N LYS A 259 -14.78 -4.79 -27.81
CA LYS A 259 -15.37 -3.75 -28.67
C LYS A 259 -14.62 -2.41 -28.61
N VAL A 260 -13.59 -2.31 -27.77
CA VAL A 260 -12.80 -1.08 -27.59
C VAL A 260 -11.38 -1.34 -28.07
N ASP A 261 -11.16 -1.08 -29.35
CA ASP A 261 -9.86 -1.19 -30.01
C ASP A 261 -9.33 0.17 -30.48
N SER A 262 -8.02 0.24 -30.71
CA SER A 262 -7.36 1.36 -31.39
C SER A 262 -6.14 0.87 -32.16
N ASN A 263 -5.71 1.59 -33.19
CA ASN A 263 -4.41 1.41 -33.84
C ASN A 263 -3.35 2.41 -33.33
N PHE A 264 -3.74 3.36 -32.47
CA PHE A 264 -2.87 4.33 -31.82
C PHE A 264 -3.36 4.65 -30.41
N VAL A 265 -2.59 4.30 -29.39
CA VAL A 265 -2.85 4.62 -27.99
C VAL A 265 -1.80 5.65 -27.55
N ARG A 266 -2.24 6.89 -27.34
CA ARG A 266 -1.39 7.99 -26.87
C ARG A 266 -0.98 7.80 -25.42
N ASP A 267 0.16 8.37 -25.03
CA ASP A 267 0.50 8.75 -23.65
C ASP A 267 0.17 7.67 -22.61
N ILE A 268 0.76 6.48 -22.83
CA ILE A 268 0.41 5.22 -22.14
C ILE A 268 1.50 4.69 -21.20
N ALA A 269 2.70 5.27 -21.26
CA ALA A 269 3.71 5.20 -20.21
C ALA A 269 4.46 6.55 -20.13
N PHE A 270 5.02 6.87 -18.97
CA PHE A 270 5.89 8.02 -18.75
C PHE A 270 7.29 7.56 -18.30
N VAL A 271 8.35 8.24 -18.74
CA VAL A 271 9.74 7.94 -18.36
C VAL A 271 10.49 9.22 -18.01
N ALA A 272 11.14 9.23 -16.85
CA ALA A 272 11.96 10.35 -16.37
C ALA A 272 13.26 9.87 -15.68
N VAL A 273 14.21 10.79 -15.49
CA VAL A 273 15.53 10.52 -14.87
C VAL A 273 15.92 11.66 -13.92
N GLY A 274 16.51 11.31 -12.77
CA GLY A 274 16.93 12.29 -11.75
C GLY A 274 17.98 11.75 -10.78
N LYS A 275 18.57 12.65 -9.97
CA LYS A 275 19.60 12.33 -8.96
C LYS A 275 19.03 11.97 -7.58
N ASN A 276 17.78 12.33 -7.30
CA ASN A 276 17.05 11.96 -6.09
C ASN A 276 15.85 11.07 -6.49
N PRO A 277 15.68 9.85 -5.92
CA PRO A 277 14.58 8.98 -6.28
C PRO A 277 13.21 9.53 -5.87
N TYR A 278 13.08 10.28 -4.76
CA TYR A 278 11.77 10.79 -4.31
C TYR A 278 11.33 12.03 -5.09
N ASP A 279 12.25 12.95 -5.40
CA ASP A 279 11.96 14.10 -6.28
C ASP A 279 11.58 13.61 -7.68
N LEU A 280 12.27 12.59 -8.19
CA LEU A 280 11.94 11.92 -9.45
C LEU A 280 10.54 11.31 -9.41
N ILE A 281 10.18 10.60 -8.33
CA ILE A 281 8.84 10.04 -8.12
C ILE A 281 7.79 11.17 -8.10
N HIS A 282 7.99 12.22 -7.30
CA HIS A 282 7.05 13.32 -7.15
C HIS A 282 6.78 14.04 -8.47
N HIS A 283 7.83 14.42 -9.20
CA HIS A 283 7.69 15.09 -10.49
C HIS A 283 7.09 14.20 -11.58
N SER A 284 7.40 12.91 -11.59
CA SER A 284 6.80 11.96 -12.54
C SER A 284 5.32 11.76 -12.29
N MET A 285 4.92 11.71 -11.01
CA MET A 285 3.51 11.62 -10.61
C MET A 285 2.75 12.93 -10.88
N ALA A 286 3.40 14.09 -10.72
CA ALA A 286 2.85 15.37 -11.14
C ALA A 286 2.61 15.41 -12.66
N ALA A 287 3.59 15.03 -13.48
CA ALA A 287 3.45 14.97 -14.93
C ALA A 287 2.31 14.01 -15.36
N ALA A 288 2.21 12.83 -14.75
CA ALA A 288 1.08 11.91 -14.97
C ALA A 288 -0.27 12.56 -14.58
N SER A 289 -0.35 13.23 -13.43
CA SER A 289 -1.55 13.94 -12.97
C SER A 289 -1.98 15.03 -13.96
N ASP A 290 -1.04 15.85 -14.43
CA ASP A 290 -1.30 16.98 -15.34
C ASP A 290 -1.69 16.53 -16.75
N ARG A 291 -1.04 15.46 -17.26
CA ARG A 291 -1.34 14.88 -18.58
C ARG A 291 -2.70 14.19 -18.59
N MET A 292 -3.02 13.43 -17.55
CA MET A 292 -4.22 12.58 -17.50
C MET A 292 -5.46 13.35 -17.04
N LYS A 293 -5.34 14.16 -15.97
CA LYS A 293 -6.43 14.91 -15.34
C LYS A 293 -7.57 14.03 -14.79
N THR A 294 -7.21 12.85 -14.28
CA THR A 294 -8.16 11.83 -13.79
C THR A 294 -8.02 11.50 -12.29
N PHE A 295 -6.93 11.97 -11.68
CA PHE A 295 -6.64 11.91 -10.25
C PHE A 295 -5.95 13.23 -9.85
N LYS A 296 -5.84 13.49 -8.54
CA LYS A 296 -4.96 14.54 -8.00
C LYS A 296 -3.85 13.91 -7.17
N LEU A 297 -2.72 14.60 -7.05
CA LEU A 297 -1.70 14.27 -6.05
C LEU A 297 -2.26 14.38 -4.62
N ARG A 298 -1.70 13.59 -3.71
CA ARG A 298 -2.03 13.57 -2.27
C ARG A 298 -2.02 14.97 -1.65
N LYS A 299 -1.04 15.82 -2.01
CA LYS A 299 -0.88 17.19 -1.48
C LYS A 299 -1.93 18.20 -1.94
N HIS A 300 -2.89 17.79 -2.77
CA HIS A 300 -3.97 18.64 -3.32
C HIS A 300 -5.37 18.14 -2.93
N LYS A 301 -5.47 17.40 -1.81
CA LYS A 301 -6.70 16.79 -1.29
C LYS A 301 -6.89 17.12 0.19
N ALA A 302 -8.13 17.14 0.65
CA ALA A 302 -8.45 17.19 2.08
C ALA A 302 -8.13 15.84 2.74
N PHE A 303 -7.65 15.87 3.98
CA PHE A 303 -7.41 14.67 4.78
C PHE A 303 -8.45 14.56 5.91
N PRO A 304 -8.96 13.35 6.22
CA PRO A 304 -9.90 13.17 7.31
C PRO A 304 -9.19 13.28 8.67
N ALA A 305 -9.84 13.93 9.65
CA ALA A 305 -9.32 14.11 11.01
C ALA A 305 -9.07 12.79 11.78
N SER A 306 -9.59 11.67 11.24
CA SER A 306 -9.30 10.32 11.73
C SER A 306 -7.84 9.91 11.59
N LEU A 307 -7.05 10.55 10.70
CA LEU A 307 -5.62 10.26 10.57
C LEU A 307 -4.86 10.51 11.88
N ASP A 308 -5.21 11.58 12.62
CA ASP A 308 -4.53 11.98 13.86
C ASP A 308 -5.19 11.40 15.13
N SER A 309 -6.15 10.50 14.94
CA SER A 309 -6.97 9.86 15.98
C SER A 309 -6.65 8.37 16.08
N PHE A 310 -6.54 7.85 17.30
CA PHE A 310 -6.50 6.41 17.54
C PHE A 310 -7.86 5.79 17.23
N GLY A 311 -7.85 4.63 16.57
CA GLY A 311 -9.07 3.93 16.20
C GLY A 311 -9.12 2.45 16.56
N TRP A 312 -10.31 1.88 16.38
CA TRP A 312 -10.54 0.45 16.49
C TRP A 312 -11.41 -0.03 15.32
N CYS A 313 -11.04 -1.17 14.75
CA CYS A 313 -11.72 -1.84 13.65
C CYS A 313 -12.29 -3.18 14.13
N THR A 314 -13.48 -3.55 13.65
CA THR A 314 -14.17 -4.77 14.09
C THR A 314 -13.72 -6.05 13.35
N TRP A 315 -12.86 -5.96 12.32
CA TRP A 315 -12.60 -7.06 11.39
C TRP A 315 -11.91 -8.30 12.01
N ASP A 316 -10.66 -8.24 12.46
CA ASP A 316 -10.03 -9.41 13.14
C ASP A 316 -10.65 -9.73 14.51
N ALA A 317 -11.42 -8.80 15.08
CA ALA A 317 -12.13 -9.02 16.32
C ALA A 317 -13.26 -10.04 16.13
N PHE A 318 -14.18 -9.77 15.18
CA PHE A 318 -15.43 -10.51 15.00
C PHE A 318 -15.61 -11.14 13.60
N TYR A 319 -14.86 -10.71 12.60
CA TYR A 319 -15.13 -10.88 11.17
C TYR A 319 -16.61 -10.52 10.86
N SER A 320 -17.28 -11.23 9.94
CA SER A 320 -18.70 -11.04 9.63
C SER A 320 -19.68 -11.42 10.77
N SER A 321 -19.20 -11.56 12.01
CA SER A 321 -20.00 -11.76 13.24
C SER A 321 -20.00 -10.52 14.16
N VAL A 322 -19.74 -9.32 13.63
CA VAL A 322 -19.87 -8.06 14.37
C VAL A 322 -21.27 -7.85 14.96
N ASP A 323 -21.35 -7.38 16.20
CA ASP A 323 -22.58 -7.09 16.94
C ASP A 323 -22.44 -5.86 17.86
N GLY A 324 -23.57 -5.34 18.34
CA GLY A 324 -23.61 -4.17 19.24
C GLY A 324 -22.91 -4.36 20.59
N PRO A 325 -23.15 -5.45 21.34
CA PRO A 325 -22.53 -5.70 22.64
C PRO A 325 -21.00 -5.81 22.57
N GLY A 326 -20.46 -6.50 21.56
CA GLY A 326 -19.02 -6.62 21.33
C GLY A 326 -18.37 -5.30 20.96
N ILE A 327 -19.04 -4.46 20.15
CA ILE A 327 -18.57 -3.10 19.85
C ILE A 327 -18.48 -2.26 21.14
N LEU A 328 -19.54 -2.24 21.94
CA LEU A 328 -19.56 -1.49 23.20
C LEU A 328 -18.45 -1.94 24.16
N GLN A 329 -18.30 -3.25 24.36
CA GLN A 329 -17.28 -3.82 25.22
C GLN A 329 -15.85 -3.43 24.79
N GLY A 330 -15.57 -3.39 23.48
CA GLY A 330 -14.26 -2.99 22.96
C GLY A 330 -13.95 -1.52 23.17
N VAL A 331 -14.90 -0.62 22.87
CA VAL A 331 -14.71 0.82 23.08
C VAL A 331 -14.59 1.16 24.57
N GLU A 332 -15.42 0.54 25.42
CA GLU A 332 -15.38 0.73 26.87
C GLU A 332 -14.08 0.19 27.49
N ALA A 333 -13.57 -0.95 27.01
CA ALA A 333 -12.27 -1.48 27.43
C ALA A 333 -11.09 -0.59 27.01
N LEU A 334 -11.09 -0.07 25.78
CA LEU A 334 -10.04 0.85 25.29
C LEU A 334 -10.01 2.17 26.08
N ALA A 335 -11.20 2.71 26.40
CA ALA A 335 -11.31 3.90 27.26
C ALA A 335 -10.82 3.62 28.69
N ALA A 336 -11.24 2.51 29.30
CA ALA A 336 -10.82 2.12 30.66
C ALA A 336 -9.31 1.82 30.76
N GLY A 337 -8.68 1.33 29.68
CA GLY A 337 -7.24 1.11 29.59
C GLY A 337 -6.38 2.38 29.49
N GLY A 338 -7.02 3.55 29.32
CA GLY A 338 -6.33 4.85 29.15
C GLY A 338 -5.91 5.15 27.70
N THR A 339 -6.42 4.40 26.73
CA THR A 339 -6.13 4.58 25.29
C THR A 339 -7.44 4.60 24.49
N PRO A 340 -8.32 5.59 24.73
CA PRO A 340 -9.65 5.62 24.14
C PRO A 340 -9.60 5.75 22.62
N ALA A 341 -10.32 4.88 21.90
CA ALA A 341 -10.55 5.07 20.48
C ALA A 341 -11.41 6.33 20.25
N ARG A 342 -11.07 7.13 19.24
CA ARG A 342 -11.89 8.24 18.73
C ARG A 342 -12.44 7.95 17.34
N THR A 343 -11.81 7.03 16.60
CA THR A 343 -12.32 6.49 15.35
C THR A 343 -12.83 5.06 15.54
N LEU A 344 -14.06 4.76 15.13
CA LEU A 344 -14.59 3.40 15.05
C LEU A 344 -14.78 3.02 13.58
N ILE A 345 -14.28 1.85 13.18
CA ILE A 345 -14.56 1.25 11.86
C ILE A 345 -15.43 0.02 12.08
N ILE A 346 -16.72 0.15 11.76
CA ILE A 346 -17.68 -0.96 11.73
C ILE A 346 -17.49 -1.67 10.37
N ASP A 347 -16.72 -2.75 10.41
CA ASP A 347 -16.34 -3.57 9.26
C ASP A 347 -17.44 -4.54 8.81
N ASP A 348 -17.17 -5.40 7.82
CA ASP A 348 -18.17 -6.27 7.19
C ASP A 348 -18.97 -7.13 8.20
N GLY A 349 -20.26 -7.34 7.91
CA GLY A 349 -21.24 -8.08 8.71
C GLY A 349 -22.45 -7.27 9.16
N TRP A 350 -22.48 -5.95 8.96
CA TRP A 350 -23.59 -5.08 9.41
C TRP A 350 -24.73 -4.90 8.38
N GLN A 351 -24.47 -5.11 7.07
CA GLN A 351 -25.40 -4.78 5.96
C GLN A 351 -26.52 -5.82 5.74
N ASP A 352 -27.69 -5.40 5.23
CA ASP A 352 -28.73 -6.34 4.76
C ASP A 352 -28.28 -7.06 3.47
N THR A 353 -28.05 -8.37 3.59
CA THR A 353 -27.46 -9.20 2.53
C THR A 353 -28.06 -10.60 2.52
N THR A 354 -28.07 -11.25 1.36
CA THR A 354 -28.54 -12.64 1.22
C THR A 354 -27.76 -13.39 0.14
N PHE A 355 -27.86 -14.71 0.21
CA PHE A 355 -27.49 -15.60 -0.87
C PHE A 355 -28.59 -15.65 -1.94
N VAL A 356 -28.22 -16.03 -3.17
CA VAL A 356 -29.12 -16.01 -4.35
C VAL A 356 -30.28 -17.02 -4.25
N GLU A 357 -30.18 -18.01 -3.36
CA GLU A 357 -30.95 -19.25 -3.47
C GLU A 357 -31.98 -19.47 -2.33
N GLU A 358 -31.98 -18.65 -1.27
CA GLU A 358 -32.78 -18.88 -0.05
C GLU A 358 -34.32 -18.78 -0.26
N GLU A 359 -34.79 -18.20 -1.36
CA GLU A 359 -36.22 -18.17 -1.73
C GLU A 359 -36.60 -19.09 -2.90
N ASP A 360 -35.65 -19.44 -3.77
CA ASP A 360 -35.93 -20.01 -5.10
C ASP A 360 -35.67 -21.53 -5.18
N HIS A 361 -34.80 -22.06 -4.31
CA HIS A 361 -34.33 -23.45 -4.39
C HIS A 361 -35.40 -24.50 -4.07
N ALA A 362 -36.37 -24.19 -3.20
CA ALA A 362 -37.46 -25.11 -2.87
C ALA A 362 -38.36 -25.44 -4.08
N HIS A 363 -38.47 -24.51 -5.04
CA HIS A 363 -39.25 -24.69 -6.26
C HIS A 363 -38.36 -25.20 -7.41
N LYS A 364 -37.21 -24.57 -7.68
CA LYS A 364 -36.34 -24.99 -8.79
C LYS A 364 -35.83 -26.42 -8.67
N VAL A 365 -35.40 -26.88 -7.48
CA VAL A 365 -34.94 -28.27 -7.33
C VAL A 365 -36.09 -29.26 -7.58
N VAL A 366 -37.32 -28.92 -7.22
CA VAL A 366 -38.51 -29.74 -7.49
C VAL A 366 -38.85 -29.75 -8.98
N ASP A 367 -38.75 -28.61 -9.68
CA ASP A 367 -39.12 -28.50 -11.09
C ASP A 367 -38.02 -29.03 -12.04
N ASP A 368 -36.73 -28.86 -11.69
CA ASP A 368 -35.61 -29.54 -12.38
C ASP A 368 -35.69 -31.07 -12.21
N LEU A 369 -36.15 -31.56 -11.04
CA LEU A 369 -36.40 -33.00 -10.83
C LEU A 369 -37.65 -33.52 -11.57
N LYS A 370 -38.62 -32.66 -11.92
CA LYS A 370 -39.71 -33.00 -12.85
C LYS A 370 -39.20 -33.01 -14.30
N ALA A 371 -38.53 -31.95 -14.73
CA ALA A 371 -37.97 -31.84 -16.07
C ALA A 371 -36.98 -32.98 -16.38
N ALA A 372 -36.14 -33.38 -15.42
CA ALA A 372 -35.23 -34.53 -15.55
C ALA A 372 -35.93 -35.90 -15.58
N LYS A 373 -37.21 -36.00 -15.14
CA LYS A 373 -38.06 -37.19 -15.38
C LYS A 373 -38.71 -37.15 -16.77
N GLU A 374 -39.17 -35.98 -17.21
CA GLU A 374 -39.83 -35.82 -18.51
C GLU A 374 -38.84 -35.92 -19.69
N LEU A 375 -37.59 -35.47 -19.52
CA LEU A 375 -36.49 -35.60 -20.49
C LEU A 375 -36.02 -37.04 -20.77
N GLN A 376 -36.66 -38.06 -20.20
CA GLN A 376 -36.36 -39.47 -20.52
C GLN A 376 -36.94 -39.92 -21.88
N VAL A 377 -37.71 -39.09 -22.58
CA VAL A 377 -38.40 -39.45 -23.84
C VAL A 377 -38.00 -38.53 -25.02
N VAL A 378 -36.76 -38.64 -25.49
CA VAL A 378 -36.31 -38.02 -26.77
C VAL A 378 -35.45 -39.01 -27.59
N PRO A 379 -35.69 -39.19 -28.90
CA PRO A 379 -34.92 -40.13 -29.73
C PRO A 379 -33.45 -39.73 -29.96
N GLN A 380 -32.58 -40.74 -30.08
CA GLN A 380 -31.14 -40.52 -30.31
C GLN A 380 -30.81 -40.13 -31.76
N THR A 381 -30.11 -39.01 -31.97
CA THR A 381 -29.39 -38.71 -33.21
C THR A 381 -27.88 -38.95 -33.04
N LYS A 382 -27.24 -39.55 -34.06
CA LYS A 382 -25.89 -40.11 -33.98
C LYS A 382 -24.77 -39.05 -34.06
N ARG A 383 -24.62 -38.18 -33.06
CA ARG A 383 -23.38 -37.38 -32.88
C ARG A 383 -22.98 -36.97 -31.45
N GLN A 384 -23.64 -37.49 -30.40
CA GLN A 384 -23.35 -37.14 -28.99
C GLN A 384 -22.91 -38.32 -28.10
N SER A 385 -22.65 -39.50 -28.65
CA SER A 385 -22.65 -40.78 -27.91
C SER A 385 -21.43 -41.10 -27.02
N VAL A 386 -20.39 -40.25 -26.98
CA VAL A 386 -19.20 -40.47 -26.13
C VAL A 386 -19.27 -39.62 -24.85
N PHE A 387 -19.44 -38.31 -24.98
CA PHE A 387 -19.48 -37.38 -23.84
C PHE A 387 -20.64 -37.65 -22.89
N SER A 388 -21.85 -37.92 -23.42
CA SER A 388 -23.02 -38.26 -22.60
C SER A 388 -22.84 -39.59 -21.84
N SER A 389 -22.13 -40.55 -22.43
CA SER A 389 -21.80 -41.83 -21.81
C SER A 389 -20.80 -41.68 -20.67
N ILE A 390 -19.75 -40.88 -20.87
CA ILE A 390 -18.76 -40.54 -19.81
C ILE A 390 -19.45 -39.80 -18.65
N LEU A 391 -20.28 -38.79 -18.94
CA LEU A 391 -21.03 -38.06 -17.93
C LEU A 391 -21.97 -38.97 -17.13
N LYS A 392 -22.67 -39.91 -17.78
CA LYS A 392 -23.50 -40.92 -17.07
C LYS A 392 -22.70 -41.76 -16.09
N TYR A 393 -21.49 -42.20 -16.44
CA TYR A 393 -20.63 -42.95 -15.51
C TYR A 393 -20.07 -42.08 -14.38
N ILE A 394 -19.76 -40.80 -14.63
CA ILE A 394 -19.29 -39.86 -13.61
C ILE A 394 -20.42 -39.56 -12.61
N PHE A 395 -21.63 -39.23 -13.07
CA PHE A 395 -22.77 -38.94 -12.19
C PHE A 395 -23.34 -40.16 -11.46
N ALA A 396 -22.94 -41.39 -11.82
CA ALA A 396 -23.28 -42.60 -11.09
C ALA A 396 -22.45 -42.79 -9.79
N TRP A 397 -21.43 -41.95 -9.54
CA TRP A 397 -20.57 -42.07 -8.35
C TRP A 397 -21.12 -41.22 -7.20
N PRO A 398 -21.08 -41.71 -5.94
CA PRO A 398 -21.47 -40.91 -4.79
C PRO A 398 -20.74 -39.56 -4.73
N VAL A 399 -21.48 -38.48 -4.46
CA VAL A 399 -20.98 -37.09 -4.52
C VAL A 399 -19.70 -36.88 -3.68
N GLY A 400 -19.60 -37.53 -2.51
CA GLY A 400 -18.40 -37.48 -1.67
C GLY A 400 -17.15 -38.11 -2.31
N ILE A 401 -17.31 -39.13 -3.16
CA ILE A 401 -16.18 -39.75 -3.88
C ILE A 401 -15.72 -38.84 -5.03
N LEU A 402 -16.66 -38.28 -5.78
CA LEU A 402 -16.39 -37.26 -6.81
C LEU A 402 -15.67 -36.03 -6.22
N HIS A 403 -16.15 -35.53 -5.07
CA HIS A 403 -15.55 -34.41 -4.34
C HIS A 403 -14.12 -34.71 -3.90
N ASN A 404 -13.87 -35.87 -3.29
CA ASN A 404 -12.53 -36.26 -2.85
C ASN A 404 -11.55 -36.44 -4.02
N LEU A 405 -12.00 -37.00 -5.15
CA LEU A 405 -11.18 -37.13 -6.37
C LEU A 405 -10.92 -35.79 -7.05
N GLY A 406 -11.92 -34.92 -7.15
CA GLY A 406 -11.79 -33.56 -7.66
C GLY A 406 -10.80 -32.74 -6.82
N LYS A 407 -10.89 -32.83 -5.48
CA LYS A 407 -9.90 -32.23 -4.56
C LYS A 407 -8.50 -32.80 -4.79
N SER A 408 -8.37 -34.13 -4.87
CA SER A 408 -7.06 -34.79 -5.05
C SER A 408 -6.39 -34.40 -6.38
N TYR A 409 -7.17 -34.26 -7.45
CA TYR A 409 -6.72 -33.73 -8.74
C TYR A 409 -6.34 -32.25 -8.66
N TYR A 410 -7.13 -31.44 -7.94
CA TYR A 410 -6.87 -30.02 -7.75
C TYR A 410 -5.55 -29.77 -7.02
N ASP A 411 -5.37 -30.41 -5.87
CA ASP A 411 -4.21 -30.28 -5.00
C ASP A 411 -2.92 -30.78 -5.70
N ALA A 412 -3.01 -31.85 -6.49
CA ALA A 412 -1.88 -32.44 -7.21
C ALA A 412 -1.50 -31.68 -8.50
N PHE A 413 -2.48 -31.22 -9.30
CA PHE A 413 -2.25 -30.77 -10.68
C PHE A 413 -2.72 -29.34 -10.99
N VAL A 414 -3.80 -28.86 -10.36
CA VAL A 414 -4.45 -27.60 -10.77
C VAL A 414 -3.93 -26.40 -9.99
N HIS A 415 -3.78 -26.49 -8.67
CA HIS A 415 -3.38 -25.37 -7.82
C HIS A 415 -2.03 -24.74 -8.25
N LYS A 416 -1.11 -25.60 -8.73
CA LYS A 416 0.21 -25.23 -9.26
C LYS A 416 0.24 -25.09 -10.80
N ALA A 417 -0.90 -25.20 -11.48
CA ALA A 417 -0.96 -25.09 -12.93
C ALA A 417 -0.55 -23.70 -13.42
N LYS A 418 0.17 -23.66 -14.55
CA LYS A 418 0.40 -22.42 -15.31
C LYS A 418 -0.84 -22.09 -16.15
N LEU A 419 -1.09 -20.80 -16.36
CA LEU A 419 -2.13 -20.30 -17.26
C LEU A 419 -2.03 -21.00 -18.64
N GLY A 420 -3.17 -21.43 -19.19
CA GLY A 420 -3.23 -22.08 -20.50
C GLY A 420 -2.73 -23.53 -20.58
N SER A 421 -2.17 -24.10 -19.51
CA SER A 421 -1.81 -25.52 -19.44
C SER A 421 -3.02 -26.45 -19.52
N VAL A 422 -2.82 -27.73 -19.84
CA VAL A 422 -3.93 -28.69 -19.99
C VAL A 422 -4.73 -28.86 -18.69
N HIS A 423 -4.07 -28.92 -17.53
CA HIS A 423 -4.75 -28.99 -16.22
C HIS A 423 -5.56 -27.73 -15.90
N PHE A 424 -5.02 -26.55 -16.22
CA PHE A 424 -5.75 -25.27 -16.09
C PHE A 424 -7.00 -25.25 -16.99
N LYS A 425 -6.86 -25.62 -18.27
CA LYS A 425 -7.96 -25.64 -19.24
C LYS A 425 -9.06 -26.61 -18.85
N ILE A 426 -8.70 -27.86 -18.50
CA ILE A 426 -9.64 -28.88 -18.04
C ILE A 426 -10.36 -28.40 -16.78
N TRP A 427 -9.64 -27.90 -15.78
CA TRP A 427 -10.29 -27.48 -14.53
C TRP A 427 -11.16 -26.25 -14.69
N SER A 428 -10.72 -25.21 -15.41
CA SER A 428 -11.55 -24.02 -15.66
C SER A 428 -12.84 -24.38 -16.40
N MET A 429 -12.78 -25.29 -17.38
CA MET A 429 -13.97 -25.83 -18.06
C MET A 429 -14.89 -26.61 -17.10
N LEU A 430 -14.35 -27.52 -16.27
CA LEU A 430 -15.15 -28.26 -15.30
C LEU A 430 -15.77 -27.35 -14.24
N ALA A 431 -15.03 -26.38 -13.72
CA ALA A 431 -15.44 -25.43 -12.69
C ALA A 431 -16.52 -24.45 -13.17
N SER A 432 -16.46 -24.00 -14.42
CA SER A 432 -17.49 -23.16 -15.05
C SER A 432 -18.72 -23.93 -15.52
N THR A 433 -18.64 -25.28 -15.61
CA THR A 433 -19.74 -26.16 -16.03
C THR A 433 -20.20 -27.12 -14.92
N VAL A 434 -19.81 -28.39 -14.97
CA VAL A 434 -20.36 -29.48 -14.13
C VAL A 434 -20.05 -29.37 -12.64
N LEU A 435 -19.00 -28.62 -12.27
CA LEU A 435 -18.66 -28.34 -10.87
C LEU A 435 -19.17 -26.98 -10.39
N LYS A 436 -19.78 -26.14 -11.25
CA LYS A 436 -20.21 -24.78 -10.88
C LYS A 436 -21.16 -24.77 -9.68
N ALA A 437 -22.26 -25.52 -9.75
CA ALA A 437 -23.19 -25.63 -8.63
C ALA A 437 -22.53 -26.30 -7.41
N PRO A 438 -21.85 -27.47 -7.49
CA PRO A 438 -21.10 -28.01 -6.34
C PRO A 438 -20.11 -27.05 -5.66
N LEU A 439 -19.45 -26.16 -6.42
CA LEU A 439 -18.53 -25.15 -5.87
C LEU A 439 -19.28 -24.00 -5.19
N LEU A 440 -20.37 -23.51 -5.78
CA LEU A 440 -21.23 -22.46 -5.20
C LEU A 440 -21.97 -22.99 -3.97
N ASN A 441 -22.64 -24.14 -4.05
CA ASN A 441 -23.37 -24.74 -2.92
C ASN A 441 -22.43 -25.01 -1.72
N ARG A 442 -21.14 -25.30 -1.96
CA ARG A 442 -20.14 -25.38 -0.88
C ARG A 442 -19.85 -24.02 -0.24
N LYS A 443 -19.73 -22.96 -1.03
CA LYS A 443 -19.56 -21.57 -0.54
C LYS A 443 -20.78 -21.12 0.29
N LEU A 444 -21.99 -21.45 -0.17
CA LEU A 444 -23.25 -21.23 0.56
C LEU A 444 -23.29 -21.99 1.90
N GLN A 445 -22.91 -23.27 1.90
CA GLN A 445 -22.85 -24.09 3.12
C GLN A 445 -21.82 -23.57 4.14
N SER A 446 -20.70 -23.00 3.69
CA SER A 446 -19.75 -22.31 4.57
C SER A 446 -20.15 -20.86 4.93
N LYS A 447 -21.34 -20.40 4.52
CA LYS A 447 -21.85 -19.03 4.67
C LYS A 447 -20.87 -17.95 4.19
N ASP A 448 -20.13 -18.25 3.13
CA ASP A 448 -19.01 -17.45 2.62
C ASP A 448 -19.51 -16.10 2.05
N ASP A 449 -19.11 -15.00 2.67
CA ASP A 449 -19.65 -13.66 2.39
C ASP A 449 -19.45 -13.21 0.93
N TRP A 450 -18.42 -13.73 0.24
CA TRP A 450 -18.08 -13.38 -1.13
C TRP A 450 -19.21 -13.64 -2.15
N VAL A 451 -20.12 -14.59 -1.87
CA VAL A 451 -21.25 -14.94 -2.77
C VAL A 451 -22.58 -14.25 -2.43
N LYS A 452 -22.64 -13.44 -1.36
CA LYS A 452 -23.85 -12.67 -1.01
C LYS A 452 -24.01 -11.40 -1.85
N ARG A 453 -25.23 -10.88 -1.91
CA ARG A 453 -25.56 -9.59 -2.54
C ARG A 453 -26.31 -8.64 -1.62
N LEU A 454 -26.14 -7.33 -1.84
CA LEU A 454 -26.83 -6.25 -1.13
C LEU A 454 -28.34 -6.30 -1.40
N ARG A 455 -29.15 -6.39 -0.34
CA ARG A 455 -30.62 -6.40 -0.42
C ARG A 455 -31.25 -5.03 -0.24
N SER A 456 -30.67 -4.22 0.64
CA SER A 456 -31.09 -2.88 1.02
C SER A 456 -29.84 -2.03 1.33
N ALA A 457 -29.97 -0.72 1.31
CA ALA A 457 -28.94 0.19 1.83
C ALA A 457 -28.86 0.19 3.37
N GLU A 458 -29.90 -0.32 4.03
CA GLU A 458 -30.05 -0.31 5.49
C GLU A 458 -29.23 -1.42 6.18
N ALA A 459 -29.01 -1.27 7.49
CA ALA A 459 -28.39 -2.29 8.32
C ALA A 459 -29.27 -3.55 8.41
N GLY A 460 -28.63 -4.73 8.35
CA GLY A 460 -29.31 -6.01 8.33
C GLY A 460 -29.99 -6.34 9.66
N GLU A 461 -31.16 -6.98 9.59
CA GLU A 461 -32.01 -7.32 10.75
C GLU A 461 -31.22 -8.01 11.88
N ARG A 462 -30.31 -8.95 11.54
CA ARG A 462 -29.42 -9.62 12.51
C ARG A 462 -28.60 -8.63 13.34
N PHE A 463 -28.03 -7.62 12.68
CA PHE A 463 -27.18 -6.63 13.35
C PHE A 463 -28.04 -5.68 14.18
N VAL A 464 -29.14 -5.15 13.61
CA VAL A 464 -30.08 -4.26 14.32
C VAL A 464 -30.68 -4.94 15.56
N ALA A 465 -31.05 -6.22 15.48
CA ALA A 465 -31.58 -6.99 16.60
C ALA A 465 -30.55 -7.28 17.72
N SER A 466 -29.24 -7.05 17.48
CA SER A 466 -28.22 -7.09 18.54
C SER A 466 -28.10 -5.77 19.30
N LEU A 467 -28.64 -4.66 18.77
CA LEU A 467 -28.48 -3.33 19.35
C LEU A 467 -29.49 -3.12 20.49
N GLN A 468 -28.98 -3.02 21.73
CA GLN A 468 -29.79 -2.73 22.92
C GLN A 468 -30.59 -1.43 22.79
N ASP A 469 -30.04 -0.48 22.04
CA ASP A 469 -30.60 0.85 21.76
C ASP A 469 -31.68 0.85 20.65
N GLY A 470 -32.06 -0.34 20.14
CA GLY A 470 -33.24 -0.58 19.31
C GLY A 470 -33.19 -0.06 17.87
N SER A 471 -32.22 0.78 17.52
CA SER A 471 -31.98 1.25 16.16
C SER A 471 -30.50 1.55 15.93
N PHE A 472 -30.06 1.52 14.67
CA PHE A 472 -28.66 1.80 14.35
C PHE A 472 -28.28 3.24 14.71
N LYS A 473 -29.16 4.23 14.46
CA LYS A 473 -28.91 5.63 14.86
C LYS A 473 -28.70 5.77 16.36
N ALA A 474 -29.61 5.26 17.19
CA ALA A 474 -29.51 5.41 18.65
C ALA A 474 -28.23 4.75 19.22
N PHE A 475 -27.77 3.67 18.59
CA PHE A 475 -26.50 3.02 18.92
C PHE A 475 -25.28 3.89 18.56
N ILE A 476 -25.27 4.53 17.40
CA ILE A 476 -24.21 5.49 17.02
C ILE A 476 -24.25 6.75 17.90
N ASP A 477 -25.44 7.29 18.18
CA ASP A 477 -25.63 8.41 19.10
C ASP A 477 -25.03 8.10 20.47
N ARG A 478 -25.35 6.92 21.05
CA ARG A 478 -24.76 6.42 22.30
C ARG A 478 -23.23 6.37 22.26
N LEU A 479 -22.65 5.79 21.21
CA LEU A 479 -21.20 5.66 21.06
C LEU A 479 -20.49 7.02 21.05
N LYS A 480 -21.12 8.05 20.47
CA LYS A 480 -20.60 9.41 20.47
C LYS A 480 -20.80 10.10 21.82
N GLU A 481 -22.02 10.12 22.33
CA GLU A 481 -22.40 10.85 23.56
C GLU A 481 -21.77 10.28 24.84
N LYS A 482 -21.69 8.94 24.96
CA LYS A 482 -21.34 8.26 26.22
C LYS A 482 -19.97 7.60 26.19
N ASN A 483 -19.58 7.06 25.05
CA ASN A 483 -18.29 6.37 24.88
C ASN A 483 -17.21 7.28 24.26
N GLY A 484 -17.58 8.47 23.76
CA GLY A 484 -16.64 9.48 23.26
C GLY A 484 -15.98 9.12 21.93
N ILE A 485 -16.64 8.31 21.10
CA ILE A 485 -16.28 8.18 19.68
C ILE A 485 -16.54 9.53 18.98
N GLN A 486 -15.64 9.96 18.11
CA GLN A 486 -15.77 11.20 17.35
C GLN A 486 -16.15 10.93 15.89
N ILE A 487 -15.57 9.88 15.29
CA ILE A 487 -15.75 9.51 13.88
C ILE A 487 -16.13 8.04 13.78
N VAL A 488 -17.24 7.73 13.12
CA VAL A 488 -17.65 6.37 12.74
C VAL A 488 -17.53 6.20 11.23
N TYR A 489 -16.79 5.17 10.82
CA TYR A 489 -16.79 4.62 9.47
C TYR A 489 -17.64 3.35 9.42
N CYS A 490 -18.41 3.17 8.35
CA CYS A 490 -19.01 1.89 8.03
C CYS A 490 -18.44 1.29 6.74
N TRP A 491 -18.22 -0.01 6.74
CA TRP A 491 -17.69 -0.73 5.59
C TRP A 491 -18.77 -1.00 4.52
N HIS A 492 -18.40 -0.91 3.25
CA HIS A 492 -19.14 -1.53 2.15
C HIS A 492 -18.22 -1.87 0.98
N ALA A 493 -18.55 -2.86 0.16
CA ALA A 493 -17.84 -3.06 -1.11
C ALA A 493 -18.21 -1.95 -2.12
N LEU A 494 -17.31 -1.60 -3.04
CA LEU A 494 -17.54 -0.62 -4.11
C LEU A 494 -18.73 -1.00 -5.03
N MET A 495 -19.06 -2.28 -5.10
CA MET A 495 -20.20 -2.82 -5.87
C MET A 495 -21.49 -2.93 -5.03
N GLY A 496 -21.52 -2.36 -3.82
CA GLY A 496 -22.60 -2.45 -2.83
C GLY A 496 -22.36 -3.55 -1.79
N TYR A 497 -22.08 -4.77 -2.25
CA TYR A 497 -21.56 -5.89 -1.46
C TYR A 497 -20.66 -6.79 -2.35
N TRP A 498 -20.06 -7.86 -1.81
CA TRP A 498 -19.05 -8.66 -2.51
C TRP A 498 -19.47 -9.18 -3.90
N SER A 499 -20.62 -9.85 -4.04
CA SER A 499 -21.20 -10.23 -5.35
C SER A 499 -22.19 -9.19 -5.91
N GLY A 500 -22.10 -7.94 -5.45
CA GLY A 500 -22.86 -6.81 -5.96
C GLY A 500 -24.25 -6.61 -5.34
N VAL A 501 -25.14 -5.97 -6.09
CA VAL A 501 -26.53 -5.64 -5.73
C VAL A 501 -27.48 -6.78 -6.11
N HIS A 502 -28.50 -7.06 -5.29
CA HIS A 502 -29.43 -8.16 -5.54
C HIS A 502 -30.47 -7.82 -6.62
N VAL A 503 -30.64 -8.70 -7.61
CA VAL A 503 -31.66 -8.54 -8.66
C VAL A 503 -33.05 -8.87 -8.12
N GLY A 504 -34.05 -8.02 -8.38
CA GLY A 504 -35.45 -8.27 -8.03
C GLY A 504 -35.86 -8.04 -6.56
N LYS A 505 -34.97 -7.56 -5.69
CA LYS A 505 -35.36 -7.14 -4.32
C LYS A 505 -35.89 -5.70 -4.35
N PRO A 506 -37.10 -5.39 -3.80
CA PRO A 506 -37.73 -4.09 -3.97
C PRO A 506 -36.88 -2.88 -3.55
N ALA A 507 -36.16 -2.97 -2.44
CA ALA A 507 -35.34 -1.86 -1.90
C ALA A 507 -34.17 -1.44 -2.80
N VAL A 508 -33.75 -2.29 -3.75
CA VAL A 508 -32.66 -1.99 -4.71
C VAL A 508 -33.12 -2.07 -6.17
N ALA A 509 -34.39 -2.36 -6.44
CA ALA A 509 -34.92 -2.53 -7.80
C ALA A 509 -34.80 -1.25 -8.66
N GLY A 510 -34.87 -0.06 -8.04
CA GLY A 510 -34.70 1.23 -8.72
C GLY A 510 -33.31 1.49 -9.32
N MET A 511 -32.32 0.66 -8.97
CA MET A 511 -30.96 0.73 -9.51
C MET A 511 -30.78 -0.04 -10.83
N ASP A 512 -31.83 -0.75 -11.29
CA ASP A 512 -31.80 -1.73 -12.39
C ASP A 512 -30.57 -2.68 -12.35
N PRO A 513 -30.41 -3.43 -11.24
CA PRO A 513 -29.26 -4.32 -11.07
C PRO A 513 -29.31 -5.51 -12.02
N ASN A 514 -28.24 -5.72 -12.77
CA ASN A 514 -28.10 -6.75 -13.78
C ASN A 514 -26.88 -7.65 -13.49
N ILE A 515 -27.04 -8.98 -13.58
CA ILE A 515 -25.93 -9.92 -13.35
C ILE A 515 -24.95 -9.87 -14.52
N ARG A 516 -23.68 -9.54 -14.24
CA ARG A 516 -22.56 -9.65 -15.18
C ARG A 516 -21.58 -10.72 -14.69
N THR A 517 -21.13 -11.58 -15.58
CA THR A 517 -19.95 -12.43 -15.34
C THR A 517 -18.69 -11.57 -15.52
N PRO A 518 -17.82 -11.42 -14.51
CA PRO A 518 -16.55 -10.72 -14.71
C PRO A 518 -15.65 -11.50 -15.69
N GLY A 519 -14.92 -10.77 -16.54
CA GLY A 519 -13.92 -11.28 -17.47
C GLY A 519 -12.51 -10.90 -17.02
N PRO A 520 -11.81 -11.72 -16.22
CA PRO A 520 -10.44 -11.43 -15.79
C PRO A 520 -9.47 -11.34 -16.98
N MET A 521 -8.78 -10.20 -17.10
CA MET A 521 -7.79 -9.95 -18.16
C MET A 521 -6.65 -10.98 -18.11
N SER A 522 -6.10 -11.35 -19.28
CA SER A 522 -5.13 -12.46 -19.34
C SER A 522 -3.78 -12.20 -18.64
N GLY A 523 -3.50 -10.95 -18.25
CA GLY A 523 -2.35 -10.58 -17.43
C GLY A 523 -2.58 -10.86 -15.95
N ILE A 524 -3.73 -10.45 -15.39
CA ILE A 524 -4.07 -10.81 -14.00
C ILE A 524 -4.32 -12.32 -13.84
N LEU A 525 -4.80 -13.01 -14.88
CA LEU A 525 -4.83 -14.49 -14.92
C LEU A 525 -3.44 -15.15 -14.95
N HIS A 526 -2.36 -14.43 -15.26
CA HIS A 526 -0.99 -14.96 -15.17
C HIS A 526 -0.51 -14.92 -13.72
N VAL A 527 -0.80 -13.82 -13.01
CA VAL A 527 -0.54 -13.65 -11.58
C VAL A 527 -1.36 -14.66 -10.77
N GLU A 528 -2.68 -14.67 -10.98
CA GLU A 528 -3.66 -15.40 -10.18
C GLU A 528 -4.64 -16.19 -11.08
N PRO A 529 -4.22 -17.35 -11.65
CA PRO A 529 -5.06 -18.15 -12.54
C PRO A 529 -6.31 -18.72 -11.85
N THR A 530 -6.31 -18.81 -10.51
CA THR A 530 -7.47 -19.21 -9.70
C THR A 530 -8.68 -18.30 -9.88
N LEU A 531 -8.47 -17.04 -10.32
CA LEU A 531 -9.57 -16.15 -10.71
C LEU A 531 -10.44 -16.75 -11.82
N ALA A 532 -9.92 -17.62 -12.70
CA ALA A 532 -10.70 -18.26 -13.78
C ALA A 532 -11.78 -19.23 -13.30
N TRP A 533 -11.94 -19.43 -11.99
CA TRP A 533 -13.04 -20.14 -11.34
C TRP A 533 -13.34 -19.60 -9.93
N ASP A 534 -13.05 -18.32 -9.68
CA ASP A 534 -13.36 -17.69 -8.40
C ASP A 534 -14.87 -17.56 -8.14
N ALA A 535 -15.26 -17.43 -6.87
CA ALA A 535 -16.62 -17.19 -6.43
C ALA A 535 -17.33 -16.07 -7.21
N LEU A 536 -16.67 -14.93 -7.46
CA LEU A 536 -17.26 -13.80 -8.21
C LEU A 536 -17.49 -14.15 -9.69
N ILE A 537 -16.66 -15.02 -10.28
CA ILE A 537 -16.83 -15.49 -11.67
C ILE A 537 -17.95 -16.52 -11.76
N LEU A 538 -18.00 -17.46 -10.82
CA LEU A 538 -19.01 -18.51 -10.83
C LEU A 538 -20.40 -17.98 -10.47
N ASN A 539 -20.50 -17.10 -9.47
CA ASN A 539 -21.77 -16.50 -9.02
C ASN A 539 -22.26 -15.39 -9.95
N GLY A 540 -21.32 -14.65 -10.57
CA GLY A 540 -21.59 -13.38 -11.24
C GLY A 540 -21.82 -12.24 -10.24
N VAL A 541 -21.60 -11.00 -10.69
CA VAL A 541 -21.78 -9.79 -9.90
C VAL A 541 -23.01 -9.03 -10.37
N GLY A 542 -23.91 -8.67 -9.47
CA GLY A 542 -25.01 -7.75 -9.79
C GLY A 542 -24.52 -6.31 -9.81
N LEU A 543 -24.41 -5.68 -10.97
CA LEU A 543 -24.08 -4.25 -11.08
C LEU A 543 -25.34 -3.44 -11.36
N PRO A 544 -25.51 -2.24 -10.77
CA PRO A 544 -26.55 -1.30 -11.19
C PRO A 544 -26.36 -0.90 -12.66
N HIS A 545 -27.40 -0.37 -13.29
CA HIS A 545 -27.27 0.25 -14.61
C HIS A 545 -26.24 1.40 -14.57
N MET A 546 -25.55 1.68 -15.67
CA MET A 546 -24.41 2.64 -15.67
C MET A 546 -24.82 4.08 -15.36
N ASP A 547 -26.08 4.42 -15.62
CA ASP A 547 -26.69 5.71 -15.25
C ASP A 547 -27.24 5.73 -13.81
N LYS A 548 -27.25 4.57 -13.14
CA LYS A 548 -27.76 4.32 -11.77
C LYS A 548 -26.67 4.01 -10.74
N VAL A 549 -25.41 4.19 -11.12
CA VAL A 549 -24.26 4.00 -10.22
C VAL A 549 -24.24 5.04 -9.08
N ASP A 550 -24.71 6.26 -9.30
CA ASP A 550 -24.80 7.29 -8.24
C ASP A 550 -25.94 6.96 -7.25
N ASP A 551 -27.09 6.46 -7.73
CA ASP A 551 -28.22 6.04 -6.89
C ASP A 551 -27.83 4.96 -5.86
N LEU A 552 -26.89 4.06 -6.20
CA LEU A 552 -26.33 3.06 -5.28
C LEU A 552 -25.63 3.73 -4.08
N TYR A 553 -24.69 4.65 -4.34
CA TYR A 553 -23.92 5.29 -3.27
C TYR A 553 -24.75 6.31 -2.50
N ASN A 554 -25.57 7.12 -3.18
CA ASN A 554 -26.45 8.08 -2.52
C ASN A 554 -27.42 7.36 -1.57
N SER A 555 -27.94 6.19 -1.95
CA SER A 555 -28.81 5.39 -1.07
C SER A 555 -28.07 4.87 0.17
N LEU A 556 -26.88 4.27 0.00
CA LEU A 556 -26.03 3.80 1.09
C LEU A 556 -25.60 4.93 2.03
N HIS A 557 -25.09 6.03 1.48
CA HIS A 557 -24.47 7.12 2.23
C HIS A 557 -25.51 8.03 2.88
N ALA A 558 -26.71 8.21 2.29
CA ALA A 558 -27.83 8.87 2.95
C ALA A 558 -28.32 8.08 4.18
N TYR A 559 -28.45 6.75 4.08
CA TYR A 559 -28.82 5.91 5.23
C TYR A 559 -27.76 5.97 6.35
N LEU A 560 -26.48 5.83 5.99
CA LEU A 560 -25.39 5.94 6.95
C LEU A 560 -25.37 7.31 7.63
N LYS A 561 -25.49 8.40 6.87
CA LYS A 561 -25.49 9.76 7.43
C LYS A 561 -26.70 10.04 8.32
N SER A 562 -27.89 9.56 7.96
CA SER A 562 -29.09 9.68 8.81
C SER A 562 -28.98 8.82 10.09
N SER A 563 -28.22 7.73 10.03
CA SER A 563 -27.81 6.91 11.17
C SER A 563 -26.65 7.51 12.00
N GLY A 564 -26.21 8.73 11.69
CA GLY A 564 -25.17 9.43 12.45
C GLY A 564 -23.73 9.04 12.11
N VAL A 565 -23.50 8.24 11.06
CA VAL A 565 -22.17 7.81 10.59
C VAL A 565 -21.48 8.94 9.82
N ASP A 566 -20.14 8.97 9.88
CA ASP A 566 -19.32 10.10 9.41
C ASP A 566 -18.51 9.80 8.15
N GLY A 567 -18.42 8.53 7.74
CA GLY A 567 -17.67 8.12 6.55
C GLY A 567 -17.79 6.64 6.21
N VAL A 568 -16.99 6.19 5.24
CA VAL A 568 -16.99 4.81 4.74
C VAL A 568 -15.60 4.18 4.59
N LYS A 569 -15.49 2.87 4.82
CA LYS A 569 -14.39 2.03 4.32
C LYS A 569 -14.91 1.31 3.08
N VAL A 570 -14.29 1.52 1.92
CA VAL A 570 -14.78 1.06 0.62
C VAL A 570 -13.87 -0.02 0.06
N ASP A 571 -14.43 -1.20 -0.19
CA ASP A 571 -13.65 -2.42 -0.42
C ASP A 571 -13.90 -3.10 -1.78
N GLY A 572 -13.10 -4.12 -2.10
CA GLY A 572 -13.23 -4.91 -3.33
C GLY A 572 -13.03 -4.12 -4.63
N GLN A 573 -12.38 -2.95 -4.58
CA GLN A 573 -12.36 -1.98 -5.67
C GLN A 573 -11.76 -2.55 -6.98
N ALA A 574 -10.73 -3.40 -6.87
CA ALA A 574 -10.11 -4.04 -8.04
C ALA A 574 -11.04 -4.98 -8.84
N ALA A 575 -12.19 -5.43 -8.29
CA ALA A 575 -13.11 -6.31 -9.00
C ALA A 575 -13.67 -5.67 -10.29
N LEU A 576 -13.88 -4.35 -10.29
CA LEU A 576 -14.37 -3.61 -11.45
C LEU A 576 -13.43 -3.69 -12.67
N THR A 577 -12.13 -3.92 -12.45
CA THR A 577 -11.16 -4.12 -13.53
C THR A 577 -11.50 -5.34 -14.41
N MET A 578 -12.28 -6.29 -13.89
CA MET A 578 -12.78 -7.46 -14.61
C MET A 578 -14.17 -7.25 -15.23
N LEU A 579 -14.89 -6.18 -14.89
CA LEU A 579 -16.31 -6.00 -15.24
C LEU A 579 -16.58 -5.06 -16.42
N GLY A 580 -15.56 -4.33 -16.88
CA GLY A 580 -15.69 -3.32 -17.94
C GLY A 580 -15.95 -3.82 -19.37
N GLY A 581 -15.97 -5.14 -19.59
CA GLY A 581 -16.30 -5.74 -20.89
C GLY A 581 -17.75 -5.48 -21.28
N GLY A 582 -17.95 -4.85 -22.44
CA GLY A 582 -19.25 -4.35 -22.90
C GLY A 582 -19.72 -3.08 -22.19
N LEU A 583 -18.84 -2.40 -21.45
CA LEU A 583 -19.10 -1.13 -20.74
C LEU A 583 -18.08 -0.03 -21.11
N GLY A 584 -17.25 -0.24 -22.14
CA GLY A 584 -16.24 0.74 -22.57
C GLY A 584 -14.85 0.53 -21.95
N GLY A 585 -14.61 -0.61 -21.30
CA GLY A 585 -13.28 -1.00 -20.79
C GLY A 585 -13.08 -0.86 -19.28
N SER A 586 -11.99 -1.46 -18.78
CA SER A 586 -11.70 -1.57 -17.34
C SER A 586 -11.49 -0.19 -16.70
N ALA A 587 -10.70 0.69 -17.33
CA ALA A 587 -10.39 2.01 -16.82
C ALA A 587 -11.62 2.93 -16.74
N ALA A 588 -12.43 2.97 -17.81
CA ALA A 588 -13.64 3.78 -17.87
C ALA A 588 -14.68 3.31 -16.83
N THR A 589 -14.90 2.00 -16.72
CA THR A 589 -15.87 1.41 -15.78
C THR A 589 -15.43 1.64 -14.33
N THR A 590 -14.16 1.39 -14.00
CA THR A 590 -13.64 1.61 -12.64
C THR A 590 -13.77 3.06 -12.23
N ARG A 591 -13.40 4.01 -13.11
CA ARG A 591 -13.52 5.45 -12.86
C ARG A 591 -14.97 5.91 -12.64
N ARG A 592 -15.92 5.40 -13.44
CA ARG A 592 -17.35 5.73 -13.34
C ARG A 592 -17.94 5.40 -11.96
N PHE A 593 -17.47 4.33 -11.33
CA PHE A 593 -17.85 3.93 -9.97
C PHE A 593 -17.07 4.70 -8.90
N VAL A 594 -15.74 4.81 -9.02
CA VAL A 594 -14.89 5.54 -8.05
C VAL A 594 -15.34 6.99 -7.91
N GLN A 595 -15.54 7.71 -9.02
CA GLN A 595 -15.94 9.13 -8.97
C GLN A 595 -17.39 9.34 -8.50
N ALA A 596 -18.26 8.35 -8.61
CA ALA A 596 -19.61 8.40 -8.03
C ALA A 596 -19.58 8.17 -6.52
N MET A 597 -18.73 7.26 -6.05
CA MET A 597 -18.43 7.07 -4.63
C MET A 597 -17.85 8.37 -4.03
N GLU A 598 -16.84 8.97 -4.67
CA GLU A 598 -16.25 10.25 -4.22
C GLU A 598 -17.29 11.37 -4.12
N ARG A 599 -18.16 11.54 -5.14
CA ARG A 599 -19.25 12.53 -5.10
C ARG A 599 -20.22 12.30 -3.94
N SER A 600 -20.65 11.06 -3.76
CA SER A 600 -21.57 10.67 -2.68
C SER A 600 -20.96 10.91 -1.29
N VAL A 601 -19.67 10.60 -1.12
CA VAL A 601 -18.93 10.90 0.12
C VAL A 601 -18.89 12.40 0.41
N VAL A 602 -18.54 13.23 -0.58
CA VAL A 602 -18.53 14.70 -0.39
C VAL A 602 -19.94 15.22 -0.08
N HIS A 603 -20.97 14.70 -0.74
CA HIS A 603 -22.35 15.14 -0.56
C HIS A 603 -22.92 14.81 0.83
N HIS A 604 -22.67 13.61 1.35
CA HIS A 604 -23.26 13.14 2.61
C HIS A 604 -22.36 13.33 3.83
N PHE A 605 -21.03 13.22 3.68
CA PHE A 605 -20.08 13.25 4.80
C PHE A 605 -19.28 14.56 4.88
N GLY A 606 -19.17 15.32 3.78
CA GLY A 606 -18.55 16.65 3.74
C GLY A 606 -17.18 16.68 3.03
N SER A 607 -16.56 17.87 3.01
CA SER A 607 -15.31 18.16 2.31
C SER A 607 -14.12 17.32 2.75
N ASP A 608 -14.11 16.88 4.01
CA ASP A 608 -12.94 16.31 4.68
C ASP A 608 -12.63 14.88 4.22
N MET A 609 -13.47 14.35 3.31
CA MET A 609 -13.23 13.12 2.55
C MET A 609 -12.98 11.91 3.45
N ASN A 610 -13.96 11.65 4.34
CA ASN A 610 -14.00 10.47 5.20
C ASN A 610 -14.26 9.19 4.39
N CYS A 611 -13.27 8.76 3.60
CA CYS A 611 -13.28 7.52 2.84
C CYS A 611 -11.91 6.82 2.92
N ILE A 612 -11.90 5.57 3.38
CA ILE A 612 -10.73 4.68 3.35
C ILE A 612 -10.89 3.70 2.18
N ASN A 613 -9.98 3.72 1.22
CA ASN A 613 -10.03 2.87 0.02
C ASN A 613 -9.26 1.55 0.23
N CYS A 614 -9.87 0.41 -0.07
CA CYS A 614 -9.37 -0.93 0.23
C CYS A 614 -9.47 -1.88 -1.00
N MET A 615 -8.58 -2.88 -1.05
CA MET A 615 -8.42 -3.82 -2.17
C MET A 615 -8.27 -3.14 -3.54
N CYS A 616 -7.46 -2.06 -3.57
CA CYS A 616 -7.56 -1.01 -4.58
C CYS A 616 -6.26 -0.71 -5.36
N HIS A 617 -5.29 -1.63 -5.38
CA HIS A 617 -3.99 -1.38 -6.01
C HIS A 617 -3.92 -1.34 -7.55
N PRO A 618 -4.94 -1.71 -8.38
CA PRO A 618 -4.83 -1.52 -9.82
C PRO A 618 -4.72 -0.03 -10.19
N THR A 619 -3.96 0.28 -11.24
CA THR A 619 -3.84 1.64 -11.76
C THR A 619 -5.19 2.23 -12.18
N GLU A 620 -6.17 1.41 -12.58
CA GLU A 620 -7.54 1.88 -12.87
C GLU A 620 -8.26 2.47 -11.65
N CYS A 621 -7.92 2.01 -10.44
CA CYS A 621 -8.43 2.58 -9.18
C CYS A 621 -7.61 3.82 -8.79
N LEU A 622 -6.29 3.65 -8.63
CA LEU A 622 -5.38 4.69 -8.13
C LEU A 622 -5.42 5.96 -9.00
N TYR A 623 -5.38 5.83 -10.33
CA TYR A 623 -5.47 6.96 -11.26
C TYR A 623 -6.91 7.44 -11.53
N SER A 624 -7.86 7.09 -10.66
CA SER A 624 -9.22 7.63 -10.66
C SER A 624 -9.57 8.38 -9.36
N TYR A 625 -8.62 8.49 -8.41
CA TYR A 625 -8.78 9.19 -7.14
C TYR A 625 -8.62 10.70 -7.30
N ASN A 626 -9.71 11.38 -7.63
CA ASN A 626 -9.72 12.83 -7.81
C ASN A 626 -9.77 13.56 -6.46
N GLU A 627 -10.60 13.11 -5.51
CA GLU A 627 -10.71 13.72 -4.17
C GLU A 627 -10.19 12.81 -3.05
N THR A 628 -10.30 11.49 -3.19
CA THR A 628 -10.04 10.57 -2.06
C THR A 628 -8.57 10.47 -1.68
N SER A 629 -8.31 10.62 -0.37
CA SER A 629 -7.00 10.92 0.19
C SER A 629 -6.44 9.84 1.12
N VAL A 630 -7.14 8.72 1.33
CA VAL A 630 -6.67 7.59 2.14
C VAL A 630 -6.88 6.27 1.39
N ALA A 631 -5.82 5.47 1.27
CA ALA A 631 -5.85 4.17 0.59
C ALA A 631 -4.92 3.14 1.24
N ARG A 632 -5.43 1.93 1.48
CA ARG A 632 -4.68 0.77 2.00
C ARG A 632 -3.44 0.48 1.17
N ALA A 633 -2.31 0.24 1.84
CA ALA A 633 -0.99 0.12 1.26
C ALA A 633 -0.53 -1.34 1.02
N SER A 634 -1.29 -2.34 1.44
CA SER A 634 -0.94 -3.76 1.33
C SER A 634 -2.16 -4.68 1.42
N ASP A 635 -1.91 -5.96 1.15
CA ASP A 635 -2.68 -7.10 1.68
C ASP A 635 -2.94 -6.97 3.19
N ASP A 636 -3.97 -7.65 3.68
CA ASP A 636 -4.41 -7.52 5.07
C ASP A 636 -3.35 -7.98 6.07
N PHE A 637 -3.37 -7.41 7.27
CA PHE A 637 -2.71 -8.01 8.42
C PHE A 637 -3.38 -9.35 8.73
N TRP A 638 -2.63 -10.46 8.63
CA TRP A 638 -3.14 -11.80 8.96
C TRP A 638 -2.61 -12.25 10.33
N PRO A 639 -3.31 -11.99 11.46
CA PRO A 639 -2.81 -12.23 12.82
C PRO A 639 -2.40 -13.68 13.13
N ARG A 640 -2.74 -14.64 12.26
CA ARG A 640 -2.49 -16.07 12.38
C ARG A 640 -1.62 -16.66 11.26
N ASP A 641 -1.06 -15.83 10.38
CA ASP A 641 -0.03 -16.25 9.41
C ASP A 641 1.32 -15.61 9.76
N PRO A 642 2.22 -16.32 10.47
CA PRO A 642 3.56 -15.83 10.79
C PRO A 642 4.41 -15.47 9.56
N ALA A 643 4.10 -16.02 8.38
CA ALA A 643 4.79 -15.64 7.14
C ALA A 643 4.33 -14.28 6.59
N SER A 644 3.18 -13.75 7.04
CA SER A 644 2.65 -12.47 6.60
C SER A 644 3.35 -11.27 7.25
N HIS A 645 3.72 -11.35 8.52
CA HIS A 645 3.99 -10.16 9.34
C HIS A 645 5.16 -9.31 8.84
N THR A 646 6.33 -9.91 8.61
CA THR A 646 7.49 -9.13 8.10
C THR A 646 7.28 -8.70 6.64
N VAL A 647 6.55 -9.50 5.86
CA VAL A 647 6.18 -9.18 4.47
C VAL A 647 5.17 -8.03 4.41
N HIS A 648 4.27 -7.91 5.39
CA HIS A 648 3.33 -6.79 5.54
C HIS A 648 4.09 -5.47 5.72
N VAL A 649 5.01 -5.42 6.69
CA VAL A 649 5.80 -4.22 7.00
C VAL A 649 6.67 -3.80 5.79
N ALA A 650 7.22 -4.76 5.05
CA ALA A 650 7.88 -4.47 3.78
C ALA A 650 6.88 -3.93 2.73
N ASN A 651 5.76 -4.62 2.48
CA ASN A 651 4.78 -4.23 1.47
C ASN A 651 4.26 -2.81 1.68
N VAL A 652 3.84 -2.44 2.90
CA VAL A 652 3.30 -1.09 3.17
C VAL A 652 4.34 0.00 2.93
N ALA A 653 5.60 -0.20 3.35
CA ALA A 653 6.66 0.78 3.15
C ALA A 653 7.02 0.95 1.67
N TYR A 654 7.28 -0.14 0.93
CA TYR A 654 7.64 -0.03 -0.49
C TYR A 654 6.48 0.44 -1.37
N ASN A 655 5.24 0.03 -1.10
CA ASN A 655 4.08 0.52 -1.85
C ASN A 655 3.79 2.02 -1.56
N SER A 656 4.19 2.55 -0.39
CA SER A 656 4.09 3.97 -0.03
C SER A 656 4.98 4.90 -0.87
N LEU A 657 5.93 4.36 -1.65
CA LEU A 657 6.65 5.13 -2.67
C LEU A 657 5.71 5.59 -3.80
N PHE A 658 4.79 4.74 -4.25
CA PHE A 658 3.87 5.04 -5.36
C PHE A 658 2.52 5.54 -4.84
N ILE A 659 1.90 4.84 -3.88
CA ILE A 659 0.58 5.21 -3.33
C ILE A 659 0.66 6.57 -2.62
N GLY A 660 1.77 6.85 -1.92
CA GLY A 660 1.99 8.09 -1.16
C GLY A 660 2.00 9.39 -1.98
N GLU A 661 2.09 9.31 -3.31
CA GLU A 661 1.92 10.48 -4.19
C GLU A 661 0.45 10.74 -4.54
N ILE A 662 -0.45 9.77 -4.35
CA ILE A 662 -1.87 9.84 -4.74
C ILE A 662 -2.78 9.99 -3.51
N ALA A 663 -2.48 9.25 -2.43
CA ALA A 663 -3.25 9.20 -1.19
C ALA A 663 -2.30 8.94 -0.01
N GLN A 664 -2.70 9.31 1.21
CA GLN A 664 -2.00 8.89 2.41
C GLN A 664 -2.10 7.35 2.52
N PRO A 665 -0.98 6.62 2.58
CA PRO A 665 -1.01 5.17 2.65
C PRO A 665 -1.51 4.73 4.02
N ASP A 666 -2.59 3.98 4.05
CA ASP A 666 -3.09 3.30 5.24
C ASP A 666 -2.35 1.96 5.39
N TRP A 667 -1.67 1.77 6.52
CA TRP A 667 -0.81 0.61 6.77
C TRP A 667 -1.56 -0.59 7.37
N ASP A 668 -2.88 -0.47 7.49
CA ASP A 668 -3.83 -1.46 8.02
C ASP A 668 -3.80 -1.62 9.55
N MET A 669 -4.89 -2.20 10.08
CA MET A 669 -4.98 -2.62 11.47
C MET A 669 -3.84 -3.56 11.89
N PHE A 670 -3.66 -3.70 13.20
CA PHE A 670 -2.92 -4.81 13.79
C PHE A 670 -3.58 -5.22 15.12
N GLN A 671 -3.07 -6.27 15.76
CA GLN A 671 -3.45 -6.66 17.11
C GLN A 671 -2.34 -6.25 18.09
N SER A 672 -2.70 -5.49 19.12
CA SER A 672 -1.77 -5.04 20.17
C SER A 672 -1.27 -6.21 21.03
N LYS A 673 -2.05 -7.28 21.18
CA LYS A 673 -1.67 -8.48 21.93
C LYS A 673 -1.27 -9.64 21.02
N ASN A 674 -0.12 -9.51 20.35
CA ASN A 674 0.38 -10.48 19.38
C ASN A 674 1.93 -10.59 19.43
N GLU A 675 2.51 -11.73 19.04
CA GLU A 675 3.99 -11.92 19.03
C GLU A 675 4.75 -11.03 18.03
N VAL A 676 4.05 -10.28 17.18
CA VAL A 676 4.61 -9.21 16.33
C VAL A 676 4.07 -7.81 16.65
N ALA A 677 3.36 -7.62 17.76
CA ALA A 677 2.72 -6.35 18.07
C ALA A 677 3.71 -5.18 18.13
N THR A 678 4.88 -5.35 18.78
CA THR A 678 5.96 -4.34 18.82
C THR A 678 6.43 -3.96 17.41
N LEU A 679 6.65 -4.95 16.55
CA LEU A 679 7.07 -4.75 15.16
C LEU A 679 6.04 -3.91 14.38
N HIS A 680 4.76 -4.21 14.54
CA HIS A 680 3.67 -3.48 13.87
C HIS A 680 3.44 -2.09 14.47
N ALA A 681 3.54 -1.94 15.79
CA ALA A 681 3.42 -0.66 16.49
C ALA A 681 4.49 0.34 16.03
N VAL A 682 5.76 -0.07 16.04
CA VAL A 682 6.89 0.77 15.59
C VAL A 682 6.80 1.05 14.08
N ALA A 683 6.28 0.12 13.28
CA ALA A 683 6.00 0.38 11.87
C ALA A 683 4.95 1.49 11.69
N ARG A 684 3.82 1.47 12.43
CA ARG A 684 2.81 2.55 12.32
C ARG A 684 3.33 3.89 12.89
N SER A 685 4.14 3.89 13.95
CA SER A 685 4.67 5.13 14.53
C SER A 685 5.58 5.93 13.58
N VAL A 686 6.29 5.27 12.66
CA VAL A 686 7.08 5.92 11.60
C VAL A 686 6.31 6.06 10.28
N GLY A 687 5.28 5.25 10.03
CA GLY A 687 4.59 5.17 8.75
C GLY A 687 3.80 6.43 8.35
N GLY A 688 3.51 7.31 9.31
CA GLY A 688 2.68 8.52 9.09
C GLY A 688 1.23 8.23 8.69
N CYS A 689 0.79 7.00 8.95
CA CYS A 689 -0.54 6.45 8.65
C CYS A 689 -1.48 6.60 9.86
N SER A 690 -2.76 6.29 9.66
CA SER A 690 -3.70 6.07 10.76
C SER A 690 -3.20 4.96 11.69
N VAL A 691 -3.41 5.09 13.00
CA VAL A 691 -3.19 4.01 13.97
C VAL A 691 -4.54 3.51 14.45
N TYR A 692 -4.90 2.31 14.03
CA TYR A 692 -6.05 1.61 14.59
C TYR A 692 -5.71 0.13 14.81
N VAL A 693 -6.33 -0.48 15.83
CA VAL A 693 -6.17 -1.90 16.14
C VAL A 693 -7.44 -2.69 15.85
N SER A 694 -7.33 -4.01 15.84
CA SER A 694 -8.46 -4.94 15.69
C SER A 694 -8.37 -6.12 16.67
N ASP A 695 -7.91 -5.82 17.89
CA ASP A 695 -7.99 -6.73 19.03
C ASP A 695 -9.44 -7.04 19.40
N ARG A 696 -9.65 -8.19 20.04
CA ARG A 696 -10.93 -8.53 20.66
C ARG A 696 -11.09 -7.80 22.00
N PRO A 697 -12.32 -7.49 22.44
CA PRO A 697 -12.55 -6.96 23.78
C PRO A 697 -11.92 -7.86 24.84
N GLY A 698 -11.08 -7.28 25.71
CA GLY A 698 -10.30 -8.01 26.73
C GLY A 698 -8.95 -8.57 26.27
N GLU A 699 -8.64 -8.51 24.97
CA GLU A 699 -7.36 -8.96 24.40
C GLU A 699 -6.47 -7.77 23.96
N HIS A 700 -6.55 -6.62 24.65
CA HIS A 700 -5.70 -5.45 24.38
C HIS A 700 -4.40 -5.49 25.18
N ASP A 701 -3.29 -5.02 24.59
CA ASP A 701 -2.06 -4.67 25.33
C ASP A 701 -2.02 -3.15 25.55
N PHE A 702 -2.47 -2.70 26.72
CA PHE A 702 -2.53 -1.28 27.04
C PHE A 702 -1.15 -0.64 27.24
N ASP A 703 -0.11 -1.39 27.58
CA ASP A 703 1.22 -0.82 27.83
C ASP A 703 2.04 -0.66 26.54
N LEU A 704 1.73 -1.47 25.52
CA LEU A 704 2.11 -1.21 24.13
C LEU A 704 1.29 -0.06 23.52
N LEU A 705 -0.03 -0.02 23.71
CA LEU A 705 -0.88 1.03 23.15
C LEU A 705 -0.53 2.44 23.68
N LYS A 706 -0.17 2.57 24.97
CA LYS A 706 0.30 3.84 25.57
C LYS A 706 1.62 4.39 25.00
N ARG A 707 2.31 3.65 24.12
CA ARG A 707 3.49 4.13 23.38
C ARG A 707 3.14 4.72 22.00
N LEU A 708 1.86 4.65 21.61
CA LEU A 708 1.29 5.17 20.36
C LEU A 708 0.20 6.23 20.62
N VAL A 709 -0.63 6.01 21.64
CA VAL A 709 -1.87 6.71 21.92
C VAL A 709 -1.72 7.64 23.13
N LEU A 710 -2.13 8.90 22.98
CA LEU A 710 -2.21 9.89 24.06
C LEU A 710 -3.49 9.70 24.89
N PRO A 711 -3.57 10.22 26.14
CA PRO A 711 -4.74 10.01 27.01
C PRO A 711 -6.07 10.53 26.45
N ASP A 712 -6.07 11.47 25.51
CA ASP A 712 -7.29 11.93 24.84
C ASP A 712 -7.69 11.08 23.63
N GLY A 713 -6.89 10.10 23.24
CA GLY A 713 -7.12 9.25 22.07
C GLY A 713 -6.53 9.81 20.77
N LYS A 714 -5.71 10.87 20.79
CA LYS A 714 -4.89 11.28 19.65
C LYS A 714 -3.62 10.43 19.53
N ILE A 715 -2.95 10.52 18.38
CA ILE A 715 -1.65 9.87 18.14
C ILE A 715 -0.57 10.87 17.73
N LEU A 716 0.69 10.48 17.93
CA LEU A 716 1.87 11.22 17.47
C LEU A 716 2.23 10.79 16.04
N ARG A 717 1.38 11.10 15.07
CA ARG A 717 1.56 10.72 13.66
C ARG A 717 2.65 11.57 12.99
N ALA A 718 3.57 10.92 12.29
CA ALA A 718 4.55 11.60 11.43
C ALA A 718 3.87 12.14 10.14
N LEU A 719 4.36 13.25 9.60
CA LEU A 719 3.62 14.09 8.65
C LEU A 719 3.54 13.53 7.22
N LEU A 720 4.53 12.75 6.78
CA LEU A 720 4.65 12.27 5.40
C LEU A 720 4.21 10.80 5.29
N PRO A 721 4.01 10.26 4.08
CA PRO A 721 4.02 8.82 3.85
C PRO A 721 5.40 8.25 4.23
N GLY A 722 5.45 7.32 5.20
CA GLY A 722 6.70 6.64 5.57
C GLY A 722 7.27 5.84 4.41
N ARG A 723 8.55 6.03 4.09
CA ARG A 723 9.21 5.47 2.89
C ARG A 723 10.52 4.76 3.23
N PRO A 724 10.94 3.73 2.48
CA PRO A 724 12.28 3.14 2.62
C PRO A 724 13.37 4.20 2.43
N THR A 725 14.49 4.11 3.15
CA THR A 725 15.67 4.97 2.96
C THR A 725 16.41 4.65 1.65
N ARG A 726 17.17 5.62 1.10
CA ARG A 726 17.84 5.49 -0.22
C ARG A 726 18.66 4.20 -0.36
N ASP A 727 19.41 3.84 0.68
CA ASP A 727 20.26 2.64 0.73
C ASP A 727 19.47 1.32 0.78
N THR A 728 18.21 1.34 1.21
CA THR A 728 17.35 0.15 1.28
C THR A 728 16.35 0.01 0.12
N ILE A 729 16.12 1.05 -0.70
CA ILE A 729 15.20 0.99 -1.87
C ILE A 729 15.47 -0.23 -2.77
N PHE A 730 16.74 -0.58 -2.98
CA PHE A 730 17.20 -1.63 -3.90
C PHE A 730 17.76 -2.87 -3.20
N ALA A 731 17.21 -3.25 -2.04
CA ALA A 731 17.59 -4.43 -1.25
C ALA A 731 16.38 -5.34 -0.97
N ASP A 732 16.59 -6.66 -0.91
CA ASP A 732 15.52 -7.60 -0.56
C ASP A 732 15.57 -7.85 0.95
N VAL A 733 15.05 -6.87 1.69
CA VAL A 733 14.97 -6.79 3.16
C VAL A 733 14.24 -7.97 3.82
N THR A 734 13.69 -8.88 3.02
CA THR A 734 12.93 -10.05 3.45
C THR A 734 13.69 -11.38 3.25
N ARG A 735 14.75 -11.39 2.42
CA ARG A 735 15.46 -12.62 2.01
C ARG A 735 16.98 -12.54 1.84
N ASP A 736 17.57 -11.37 1.63
CA ASP A 736 19.02 -11.29 1.32
C ASP A 736 19.94 -11.61 2.52
N GLY A 737 19.38 -11.74 3.72
CA GLY A 737 20.08 -12.11 4.94
C GLY A 737 20.97 -11.02 5.54
N VAL A 738 21.00 -9.82 4.95
CA VAL A 738 21.93 -8.75 5.32
C VAL A 738 21.29 -7.38 5.47
N SER A 739 20.27 -7.05 4.68
CA SER A 739 19.70 -5.70 4.66
C SER A 739 18.52 -5.55 5.62
N PRO A 740 18.47 -4.44 6.41
CA PRO A 740 17.27 -4.04 7.13
C PRO A 740 16.28 -3.38 6.16
N LEU A 741 15.01 -3.32 6.55
CA LEU A 741 14.20 -2.17 6.14
C LEU A 741 14.56 -1.01 7.08
N LYS A 742 14.91 0.16 6.53
CA LYS A 742 14.88 1.43 7.26
C LYS A 742 13.77 2.28 6.63
N VAL A 743 12.88 2.84 7.45
CA VAL A 743 11.79 3.74 7.03
C VAL A 743 12.06 5.12 7.61
N TRP A 744 11.99 6.18 6.80
CA TRP A 744 12.15 7.57 7.24
C TRP A 744 10.85 8.37 7.17
N ASN A 745 10.73 9.39 8.02
CA ASN A 745 9.63 10.35 8.05
C ASN A 745 10.03 11.64 8.81
N TRP A 746 9.13 12.61 8.88
CA TRP A 746 9.31 13.91 9.55
C TRP A 746 8.12 14.24 10.45
N ASN A 747 8.39 14.69 11.68
CA ASN A 747 7.41 15.26 12.63
C ASN A 747 7.23 16.77 12.38
N SER A 748 6.81 17.58 13.35
CA SER A 748 6.79 19.05 13.17
C SER A 748 8.19 19.68 13.26
N CYS A 749 9.01 19.27 14.23
CA CYS A 749 10.41 19.71 14.33
C CYS A 749 11.43 18.61 13.98
N ASN A 750 11.18 17.38 14.43
CA ASN A 750 12.15 16.30 14.41
C ASN A 750 12.08 15.44 13.13
N GLY A 751 13.21 14.90 12.70
CA GLY A 751 13.25 13.75 11.79
C GLY A 751 13.06 12.44 12.57
N VAL A 752 12.46 11.43 11.95
CA VAL A 752 12.33 10.09 12.55
C VAL A 752 12.67 8.99 11.54
N VAL A 753 13.49 8.01 11.95
CA VAL A 753 13.83 6.82 11.15
C VAL A 753 13.65 5.58 12.02
N ALA A 754 12.99 4.54 11.51
CA ALA A 754 12.91 3.24 12.18
C ALA A 754 13.50 2.13 11.30
N ALA A 755 14.34 1.29 11.90
CA ALA A 755 15.01 0.16 11.29
C ALA A 755 14.43 -1.16 11.79
N PHE A 756 14.31 -2.15 10.89
CA PHE A 756 13.62 -3.42 11.15
C PHE A 756 14.38 -4.61 10.54
N ASN A 757 14.49 -5.72 11.27
CA ASN A 757 14.90 -7.01 10.70
C ASN A 757 13.66 -7.79 10.26
N LEU A 758 13.38 -7.75 8.95
CA LEU A 758 12.23 -8.38 8.30
C LEU A 758 12.56 -9.71 7.60
N GLN A 759 13.79 -10.20 7.77
CA GLN A 759 14.34 -11.36 7.08
C GLN A 759 13.61 -12.66 7.48
N GLY A 760 13.52 -13.62 6.54
CA GLY A 760 13.08 -15.00 6.80
C GLY A 760 11.70 -15.39 6.29
N ALA A 761 10.95 -14.47 5.67
CA ALA A 761 9.66 -14.78 5.03
C ALA A 761 9.49 -13.96 3.75
N SER A 762 8.74 -14.47 2.75
CA SER A 762 8.41 -13.67 1.56
C SER A 762 7.18 -14.17 0.80
N TRP A 763 6.62 -13.30 -0.06
CA TRP A 763 5.63 -13.72 -1.05
C TRP A 763 6.25 -14.64 -2.12
N CYS A 764 5.67 -15.84 -2.31
CA CYS A 764 6.14 -16.82 -3.27
C CYS A 764 5.15 -17.01 -4.43
N ARG A 765 5.44 -16.40 -5.59
CA ARG A 765 4.58 -16.42 -6.79
C ARG A 765 4.18 -17.81 -7.29
N SER A 766 4.99 -18.85 -7.06
CA SER A 766 4.71 -20.22 -7.52
C SER A 766 3.63 -20.95 -6.71
N VAL A 767 3.40 -20.53 -5.46
CA VAL A 767 2.34 -21.06 -4.57
C VAL A 767 1.30 -20.02 -4.17
N ARG A 768 1.51 -18.74 -4.55
CA ARG A 768 0.60 -17.59 -4.35
C ARG A 768 0.18 -17.40 -2.89
N LYS A 769 1.17 -17.45 -2.02
CA LYS A 769 1.06 -17.10 -0.60
C LYS A 769 2.41 -16.63 -0.06
N ASN A 770 2.39 -16.07 1.14
CA ASN A 770 3.59 -15.91 1.94
C ASN A 770 4.14 -17.28 2.35
N VAL A 771 5.47 -17.38 2.46
CA VAL A 771 6.16 -18.57 2.96
C VAL A 771 7.28 -18.16 3.91
N LEU A 772 7.45 -18.91 5.00
CA LEU A 772 8.67 -18.89 5.79
C LEU A 772 9.80 -19.60 5.02
N HIS A 773 11.02 -19.12 5.18
CA HIS A 773 12.22 -19.76 4.64
C HIS A 773 12.86 -20.68 5.68
N HIS A 774 13.58 -21.71 5.21
CA HIS A 774 14.27 -22.65 6.10
C HIS A 774 15.65 -22.11 6.47
N GLY A 775 15.92 -22.03 7.78
CA GLY A 775 17.17 -21.55 8.35
C GLY A 775 16.92 -20.80 9.66
N GLU A 776 18.00 -20.43 10.34
CA GLU A 776 17.94 -19.41 11.39
C GLU A 776 17.91 -18.02 10.72
N VAL A 777 17.09 -17.11 11.22
CA VAL A 777 17.01 -15.73 10.69
C VAL A 777 18.19 -14.94 11.25
N PRO A 778 19.11 -14.42 10.40
CA PRO A 778 20.34 -13.81 10.87
C PRO A 778 20.09 -12.51 11.62
N THR A 779 20.92 -12.25 12.63
CA THR A 779 21.11 -10.91 13.18
C THR A 779 21.81 -10.05 12.13
N ILE A 780 21.12 -9.04 11.63
CA ILE A 780 21.67 -8.10 10.65
C ILE A 780 22.37 -6.95 11.37
N SER A 781 23.39 -6.37 10.74
CA SER A 781 24.13 -5.20 11.24
C SER A 781 24.12 -4.08 10.21
N THR A 782 23.90 -2.85 10.66
CA THR A 782 23.67 -1.70 9.78
C THR A 782 24.10 -0.40 10.46
N THR A 783 23.96 0.72 9.74
CA THR A 783 24.19 2.07 10.27
C THR A 783 22.98 2.97 10.07
N PHE A 784 22.79 3.88 11.02
CA PHE A 784 22.01 5.10 10.87
C PHE A 784 22.95 6.27 10.60
N ALA A 785 22.58 7.18 9.71
CA ALA A 785 23.23 8.47 9.50
C ALA A 785 22.20 9.53 9.13
N LEU A 786 22.51 10.83 9.29
CA LEU A 786 21.53 11.90 9.02
C LEU A 786 21.01 11.91 7.57
N ARG A 787 21.82 11.46 6.61
CA ARG A 787 21.43 11.21 5.20
C ARG A 787 20.38 10.11 4.98
N ASP A 788 19.96 9.38 6.03
CA ASP A 788 18.80 8.50 5.99
C ASP A 788 17.48 9.29 6.05
N LEU A 789 17.52 10.56 6.48
CA LEU A 789 16.42 11.52 6.37
C LEU A 789 16.59 12.30 5.06
N GLU A 790 15.53 12.35 4.26
CA GLU A 790 15.49 13.27 3.11
C GLU A 790 15.37 14.72 3.58
N GLU A 791 16.13 15.61 2.95
CA GLU A 791 16.13 17.04 3.27
C GLU A 791 14.74 17.67 3.13
N ARG A 792 14.41 18.57 4.06
CA ARG A 792 13.19 19.39 4.02
C ARG A 792 13.54 20.84 4.32
N GLU A 793 12.98 21.75 3.53
CA GLU A 793 13.20 23.19 3.67
C GLU A 793 12.73 23.72 5.04
N GLY A 794 13.45 24.71 5.58
CA GLY A 794 13.17 25.30 6.89
C GLY A 794 13.45 24.37 8.08
N ARG A 795 14.20 23.27 7.89
CA ARG A 795 14.53 22.29 8.94
C ARG A 795 16.02 22.02 9.08
N GLU A 796 16.81 23.05 8.83
CA GLU A 796 18.24 23.03 9.03
C GLU A 796 18.57 23.24 10.52
N SER A 797 19.68 22.62 10.97
CA SER A 797 20.24 22.92 12.28
C SER A 797 21.18 24.12 12.16
N SER A 798 20.99 25.15 13.00
CA SER A 798 21.87 26.33 13.03
C SER A 798 23.34 25.98 13.33
N SER A 799 23.57 24.87 14.03
CA SER A 799 24.90 24.34 14.37
C SER A 799 25.46 23.33 13.37
N GLY A 800 24.72 23.02 12.29
CA GLY A 800 24.97 21.89 11.39
C GLY A 800 24.82 20.50 12.04
N ARG A 801 24.54 20.43 13.35
CA ARG A 801 24.55 19.21 14.17
C ARG A 801 23.17 18.88 14.73
N TRP A 802 22.96 17.62 15.06
CA TRP A 802 21.68 17.07 15.50
C TRP A 802 21.88 16.25 16.76
N SER A 803 20.92 16.33 17.69
CA SER A 803 20.81 15.40 18.81
C SER A 803 19.98 14.21 18.33
N VAL A 804 20.55 13.01 18.40
CA VAL A 804 19.93 11.78 17.90
C VAL A 804 19.66 10.87 19.10
N LEU A 805 18.37 10.75 19.43
CA LEU A 805 17.83 9.78 20.38
C LEU A 805 17.61 8.45 19.67
N LYS A 806 18.19 7.39 20.22
CA LYS A 806 18.09 6.01 19.74
C LYS A 806 17.38 5.14 20.79
N THR A 807 16.36 4.40 20.36
CA THR A 807 15.72 3.35 21.17
C THR A 807 15.72 2.02 20.41
N LEU A 808 16.24 0.95 21.01
CA LEU A 808 16.26 -0.39 20.42
C LEU A 808 15.32 -1.31 21.18
N TRP A 809 14.39 -1.95 20.47
CA TRP A 809 13.31 -2.77 21.03
C TRP A 809 13.44 -4.23 20.59
N SER A 810 13.32 -5.13 21.58
CA SER A 810 13.22 -6.57 21.32
C SER A 810 11.87 -6.93 20.70
N ARG A 811 11.77 -8.13 20.11
CA ARG A 811 10.52 -8.64 19.51
C ARG A 811 9.33 -8.65 20.49
N ASP A 812 9.60 -8.88 21.77
CA ASP A 812 8.65 -8.93 22.89
C ASP A 812 8.45 -7.58 23.61
N GLY A 813 8.94 -6.47 23.03
CA GLY A 813 8.58 -5.11 23.46
C GLY A 813 9.41 -4.54 24.62
N ALA A 814 10.46 -5.23 25.05
CA ALA A 814 11.42 -4.71 26.03
C ALA A 814 12.41 -3.72 25.39
N LEU A 815 12.78 -2.69 26.15
CA LEU A 815 13.76 -1.69 25.75
C LEU A 815 15.17 -2.24 26.00
N LYS A 816 15.91 -2.53 24.94
CA LYS A 816 17.29 -3.06 24.99
C LYS A 816 18.36 -1.97 25.03
N GLU A 817 18.08 -0.82 24.42
CA GLU A 817 19.00 0.32 24.40
C GLU A 817 18.19 1.62 24.40
N HIS A 818 18.63 2.59 25.20
CA HIS A 818 18.14 3.96 25.19
C HIS A 818 19.37 4.87 25.30
N SER A 819 19.68 5.60 24.23
CA SER A 819 20.93 6.38 24.13
C SER A 819 20.73 7.66 23.33
N VAL A 820 21.51 8.69 23.64
CA VAL A 820 21.55 9.96 22.90
C VAL A 820 22.97 10.24 22.42
N SER A 821 23.09 10.80 21.23
CA SER A 821 24.36 11.16 20.60
C SER A 821 24.24 12.48 19.85
N ILE A 822 25.36 13.18 19.64
CA ILE A 822 25.44 14.32 18.72
C ILE A 822 25.96 13.80 17.38
N MET A 823 25.33 14.20 16.28
CA MET A 823 25.73 13.82 14.91
C MET A 823 25.79 15.04 13.98
N ASP A 824 26.70 14.97 13.01
CA ASP A 824 26.71 15.78 11.80
C ASP A 824 26.49 14.91 10.55
N GLN A 825 26.59 15.48 9.35
CA GLN A 825 26.40 14.74 8.08
C GLN A 825 27.50 13.70 7.79
N THR A 826 28.64 13.76 8.47
CA THR A 826 29.73 12.76 8.36
C THR A 826 29.56 11.61 9.35
N SER A 827 28.81 11.84 10.43
CA SER A 827 28.57 10.92 11.53
C SER A 827 27.68 9.74 11.15
N SER A 828 27.83 8.63 11.89
CA SER A 828 26.90 7.50 11.84
C SER A 828 26.92 6.68 13.13
N SER A 829 25.83 5.97 13.43
CA SER A 829 25.73 5.01 14.54
C SER A 829 25.53 3.60 13.99
N SER A 830 26.43 2.69 14.34
CA SER A 830 26.32 1.26 14.04
C SER A 830 25.44 0.55 15.07
N PHE A 831 24.62 -0.39 14.61
CA PHE A 831 23.80 -1.24 15.47
C PHE A 831 23.44 -2.56 14.78
N SER A 832 22.91 -3.50 15.56
CA SER A 832 22.48 -4.82 15.08
C SER A 832 21.06 -5.13 15.54
N LEU A 833 20.30 -5.86 14.71
CA LEU A 833 18.93 -6.28 14.98
C LEU A 833 18.80 -7.79 14.82
N ALA A 834 18.40 -8.51 15.88
CA ALA A 834 17.98 -9.89 15.75
C ALA A 834 16.61 -9.98 15.02
N SER A 835 16.17 -11.20 14.67
CA SER A 835 14.91 -11.41 13.96
C SER A 835 13.73 -10.69 14.64
N ARG A 836 13.02 -9.85 13.87
CA ARG A 836 11.86 -9.05 14.31
C ARG A 836 12.15 -7.99 15.41
N GLU A 837 13.41 -7.70 15.70
CA GLU A 837 13.78 -6.52 16.46
C GLU A 837 13.70 -5.25 15.60
N CYS A 838 13.54 -4.11 16.27
CA CYS A 838 13.48 -2.80 15.64
C CYS A 838 14.21 -1.73 16.44
N CYS A 839 14.67 -0.68 15.77
CA CYS A 839 15.39 0.45 16.38
C CYS A 839 14.86 1.76 15.81
N ILE A 840 14.55 2.73 16.66
CA ILE A 840 14.00 4.04 16.27
C ILE A 840 15.02 5.13 16.59
N PHE A 841 15.21 6.04 15.65
CA PHE A 841 16.04 7.22 15.74
C PHE A 841 15.16 8.46 15.64
N THR A 842 15.12 9.30 16.67
CA THR A 842 14.55 10.65 16.62
C THR A 842 15.69 11.65 16.53
N ALA A 843 15.77 12.38 15.42
CA ALA A 843 16.77 13.41 15.18
C ALA A 843 16.17 14.80 15.45
N ALA A 844 16.75 15.55 16.38
CA ALA A 844 16.39 16.93 16.71
C ALA A 844 17.50 17.89 16.27
N PRO A 845 17.19 19.03 15.64
CA PRO A 845 18.21 20.02 15.30
C PRO A 845 18.78 20.66 16.57
N LEU A 846 20.11 20.76 16.69
CA LEU A 846 20.76 21.44 17.81
C LEU A 846 20.82 22.95 17.54
N LEU A 847 19.97 23.69 18.26
CA LEU A 847 20.02 25.14 18.34
C LEU A 847 21.20 25.57 19.21
N GLU A 848 21.80 26.71 18.86
CA GLU A 848 22.88 27.32 19.64
C GLU A 848 22.34 28.49 20.47
N GLY A 849 22.80 28.61 21.71
CA GLY A 849 22.51 29.73 22.60
C GLY A 849 23.74 30.12 23.41
N TYR A 850 23.69 31.28 24.08
CA TYR A 850 24.78 31.78 24.92
C TYR A 850 24.32 32.03 26.35
N ARG A 851 25.16 31.64 27.32
CA ARG A 851 25.00 31.92 28.75
C ARG A 851 26.28 32.52 29.27
N GLN A 852 26.27 33.80 29.66
CA GLN A 852 27.46 34.49 30.18
C GLN A 852 28.70 34.28 29.29
N ASP A 853 28.55 34.56 27.99
CA ASP A 853 29.55 34.36 26.92
C ASP A 853 30.01 32.91 26.64
N LYS A 854 29.44 31.90 27.31
CA LYS A 854 29.62 30.48 26.94
C LYS A 854 28.53 30.04 25.97
N GLN A 855 28.94 29.57 24.79
CA GLN A 855 28.05 28.88 23.86
C GLN A 855 27.58 27.55 24.47
N PHE A 856 26.32 27.19 24.26
CA PHE A 856 25.75 25.89 24.57
C PHE A 856 24.82 25.42 23.46
N LEU A 857 24.53 24.12 23.43
CA LEU A 857 23.65 23.49 22.45
C LEU A 857 22.39 22.98 23.13
N PHE A 858 21.25 23.09 22.45
CA PHE A 858 19.95 22.67 22.93
C PHE A 858 19.12 21.98 21.84
N ALA A 859 18.39 20.93 22.18
CA ALA A 859 17.44 20.27 21.29
C ALA A 859 16.26 19.64 22.05
N ALA A 860 15.06 19.70 21.49
CA ALA A 860 13.88 19.00 22.00
C ALA A 860 13.75 17.61 21.36
N LEU A 861 13.78 16.55 22.18
CA LEU A 861 13.71 15.15 21.73
C LEU A 861 12.27 14.58 21.79
N GLY A 862 11.43 15.11 22.69
CA GLY A 862 10.01 14.77 22.80
C GLY A 862 9.69 13.77 23.92
N LEU A 863 8.56 13.07 23.83
CA LEU A 863 8.08 12.22 24.94
C LEU A 863 8.85 10.89 25.01
N GLU A 864 9.59 10.67 26.10
CA GLU A 864 10.52 9.55 26.33
C GLU A 864 9.84 8.16 26.24
N ARG A 865 8.53 8.09 26.49
CA ARG A 865 7.75 6.84 26.51
C ARG A 865 7.07 6.50 25.18
N MET A 866 7.13 7.38 24.19
CA MET A 866 6.42 7.20 22.91
C MET A 866 7.37 6.64 21.84
N PHE A 867 6.90 5.70 21.01
CA PHE A 867 7.72 5.17 19.90
C PHE A 867 8.14 6.27 18.91
N ASN A 868 7.25 7.24 18.65
CA ASN A 868 7.58 8.47 17.92
C ASN A 868 7.73 9.65 18.89
N ALA A 869 8.75 9.62 19.75
CA ALA A 869 9.01 10.64 20.78
C ALA A 869 8.95 12.07 20.22
N GLY A 870 9.67 12.34 19.13
CA GLY A 870 9.72 13.66 18.48
C GLY A 870 8.42 14.10 17.80
N GLY A 871 7.41 13.23 17.68
CA GLY A 871 6.07 13.60 17.25
C GLY A 871 5.35 14.51 18.25
N ALA A 872 5.80 14.52 19.52
CA ALA A 872 5.27 15.40 20.56
C ALA A 872 5.75 16.86 20.45
N VAL A 873 6.81 17.15 19.68
CA VAL A 873 7.39 18.50 19.57
C VAL A 873 6.75 19.23 18.38
N LEU A 874 5.92 20.24 18.69
CA LEU A 874 5.14 21.00 17.71
C LEU A 874 5.93 22.19 17.14
N SER A 875 6.63 22.92 18.01
CA SER A 875 7.53 24.02 17.64
C SER A 875 8.70 24.13 18.62
N VAL A 876 9.82 24.68 18.15
CA VAL A 876 11.00 24.98 18.98
C VAL A 876 11.66 26.28 18.48
N SER A 877 12.03 27.16 19.40
CA SER A 877 12.78 28.39 19.13
C SER A 877 13.77 28.68 20.25
N MET A 878 14.92 29.26 19.91
CA MET A 878 15.87 29.83 20.85
C MET A 878 15.88 31.35 20.72
N THR A 879 15.91 32.06 21.84
CA THR A 879 15.98 33.53 21.92
C THR A 879 17.08 33.94 22.90
N GLN A 880 17.62 35.14 22.73
CA GLN A 880 18.74 35.66 23.50
C GLN A 880 18.41 37.09 23.96
N GLU A 881 18.50 37.36 25.26
CA GLU A 881 18.32 38.69 25.81
C GLU A 881 19.67 39.44 25.82
N GLU A 882 19.77 40.54 25.08
CA GLU A 882 21.03 41.29 24.90
C GLU A 882 21.59 41.86 26.22
N ALA A 883 20.71 42.34 27.10
CA ALA A 883 21.10 43.06 28.32
C ALA A 883 21.66 42.13 29.42
N THR A 884 21.14 40.91 29.53
CA THR A 884 21.52 39.92 30.55
C THR A 884 22.49 38.86 30.02
N LYS A 885 22.55 38.68 28.70
CA LYS A 885 23.12 37.50 28.04
C LYS A 885 22.51 36.17 28.52
N ALA A 886 21.24 36.22 28.95
CA ALA A 886 20.45 35.02 29.21
C ALA A 886 19.86 34.49 27.90
N ALA A 887 19.82 33.17 27.75
CA ALA A 887 19.15 32.50 26.64
C ALA A 887 17.84 31.87 27.12
N MET A 888 16.82 31.88 26.25
CA MET A 888 15.54 31.20 26.50
C MET A 888 15.14 30.34 25.31
N ALA A 889 14.95 29.05 25.56
CA ALA A 889 14.31 28.14 24.61
C ALA A 889 12.82 28.03 24.92
N SER A 890 11.99 28.25 23.91
CA SER A 890 10.54 28.07 23.96
C SER A 890 10.15 26.89 23.08
N VAL A 891 9.37 25.96 23.63
CA VAL A 891 9.01 24.70 22.96
C VAL A 891 7.53 24.42 23.15
N SER A 892 6.78 24.34 22.05
CA SER A 892 5.38 23.88 22.09
C SER A 892 5.34 22.36 21.95
N VAL A 893 4.64 21.70 22.87
CA VAL A 893 4.60 20.23 22.96
C VAL A 893 3.19 19.69 23.22
N ARG A 894 2.92 18.47 22.78
CA ARG A 894 1.63 17.77 22.95
C ARG A 894 1.77 16.50 23.78
N GLY A 895 0.81 16.27 24.68
CA GLY A 895 0.69 15.05 25.47
C GLY A 895 1.30 15.13 26.87
N SER A 896 1.38 13.97 27.52
CA SER A 896 1.65 13.81 28.95
C SER A 896 2.81 12.85 29.21
N GLY A 897 3.57 13.03 30.29
CA GLY A 897 4.65 12.12 30.69
C GLY A 897 6.04 12.79 30.74
N PRO A 898 7.12 11.99 30.88
CA PRO A 898 8.48 12.50 30.80
C PRO A 898 8.78 13.03 29.40
N LEU A 899 9.09 14.32 29.34
CA LEU A 899 9.51 15.07 28.16
C LEU A 899 11.02 15.25 28.20
N LEU A 900 11.68 14.86 27.11
CA LEU A 900 13.13 14.76 27.01
C LEU A 900 13.72 15.86 26.12
N PHE A 901 14.81 16.44 26.58
CA PHE A 901 15.62 17.42 25.87
C PHE A 901 17.10 17.04 25.97
N HIS A 902 17.90 17.53 25.03
CA HIS A 902 19.35 17.60 25.15
C HIS A 902 19.76 19.03 25.49
N SER A 903 20.64 19.21 26.48
CA SER A 903 21.27 20.51 26.72
C SER A 903 22.69 20.36 27.28
N THR A 904 23.63 21.19 26.83
CA THR A 904 25.02 21.15 27.31
C THR A 904 25.18 21.57 28.78
N PHE A 905 24.21 22.31 29.33
CA PHE A 905 24.16 22.78 30.72
C PHE A 905 22.74 22.69 31.28
N ALA A 906 22.60 22.47 32.58
CA ALA A 906 21.32 22.64 33.28
C ALA A 906 20.73 24.05 33.02
N PRO A 907 19.41 24.17 32.76
CA PRO A 907 18.74 25.46 32.81
C PRO A 907 18.77 26.02 34.24
N SER A 908 18.76 27.34 34.37
CA SER A 908 18.58 28.00 35.67
C SER A 908 17.12 28.00 36.13
N VAL A 909 16.17 27.95 35.19
CA VAL A 909 14.72 27.89 35.45
C VAL A 909 14.01 27.14 34.32
N SER A 910 13.03 26.30 34.67
CA SER A 910 12.11 25.63 33.74
C SER A 910 10.65 25.94 34.06
N LYS A 911 9.85 26.26 33.05
CA LYS A 911 8.43 26.62 33.19
C LYS A 911 7.55 25.88 32.20
N VAL A 912 6.37 25.44 32.64
CA VAL A 912 5.28 24.93 31.79
C VAL A 912 4.08 25.88 31.95
N ASP A 913 3.62 26.46 30.85
CA ASP A 913 2.57 27.48 30.81
C ASP A 913 2.82 28.65 31.79
N GLY A 914 4.08 29.04 31.94
CA GLY A 914 4.54 30.10 32.85
C GLY A 914 4.68 29.70 34.32
N LYS A 915 4.19 28.52 34.73
CA LYS A 915 4.41 27.97 36.08
C LYS A 915 5.75 27.27 36.16
N GLU A 916 6.49 27.50 37.23
CA GLU A 916 7.78 26.84 37.46
C GLU A 916 7.59 25.36 37.81
N VAL A 917 8.48 24.51 37.29
CA VAL A 917 8.45 23.05 37.47
C VAL A 917 9.86 22.52 37.66
N GLU A 918 9.99 21.47 38.48
CA GLU A 918 11.27 20.77 38.70
C GLU A 918 11.69 19.97 37.46
N PHE A 919 13.00 19.76 37.32
CA PHE A 919 13.61 18.99 36.24
C PHE A 919 14.68 18.02 36.78
N ASP A 920 14.85 16.90 36.09
CA ASP A 920 16.02 16.03 36.22
C ASP A 920 17.03 16.37 35.12
N TYR A 921 18.32 16.41 35.43
CA TYR A 921 19.37 16.71 34.46
C TYR A 921 20.64 15.92 34.74
N ASP A 922 21.08 15.19 33.71
CA ASP A 922 22.20 14.27 33.72
C ASP A 922 23.43 14.92 33.07
N GLU A 923 24.45 15.21 33.89
CA GLU A 923 25.71 15.81 33.43
C GLU A 923 26.59 14.87 32.59
N GLU A 924 26.35 13.56 32.59
CA GLU A 924 27.09 12.61 31.74
C GLU A 924 26.42 12.49 30.36
N THR A 925 25.11 12.22 30.30
CA THR A 925 24.40 12.05 29.02
C THR A 925 23.91 13.36 28.38
N LYS A 926 23.99 14.49 29.11
CA LYS A 926 23.45 15.81 28.71
C LYS A 926 21.95 15.80 28.43
N LEU A 927 21.23 14.89 29.10
CA LEU A 927 19.79 14.78 29.05
C LEU A 927 19.13 15.62 30.14
N LEU A 928 18.06 16.32 29.75
CA LEU A 928 17.18 17.10 30.61
C LEU A 928 15.78 16.50 30.51
N ARG A 929 15.18 16.14 31.65
CA ARG A 929 13.83 15.58 31.76
C ARG A 929 12.90 16.51 32.53
N LEU A 930 11.70 16.67 31.99
CA LEU A 930 10.61 17.43 32.60
C LEU A 930 9.34 16.58 32.61
N GLN A 931 8.64 16.53 33.73
CA GLN A 931 7.39 15.78 33.85
C GLN A 931 6.20 16.67 33.46
N LEU A 932 5.61 16.41 32.29
CA LEU A 932 4.31 16.99 31.95
C LEU A 932 3.21 16.31 32.78
N ASP A 933 2.20 17.09 33.21
CA ASP A 933 1.01 16.57 33.89
C ASP A 933 0.16 15.69 32.95
N SER A 934 -0.96 15.15 33.45
CA SER A 934 -1.83 14.21 32.72
C SER A 934 -2.72 14.86 31.64
N SER A 935 -2.57 16.16 31.36
CA SER A 935 -3.25 16.82 30.24
C SER A 935 -2.68 16.38 28.89
N SER A 936 -3.56 16.24 27.89
CA SER A 936 -3.16 16.05 26.49
C SER A 936 -3.06 17.35 25.69
N ALA A 937 -3.45 18.48 26.30
CA ALA A 937 -3.47 19.79 25.65
C ALA A 937 -2.05 20.21 25.22
N ASP A 938 -1.99 21.09 24.23
CA ASP A 938 -0.71 21.66 23.78
C ASP A 938 -0.18 22.62 24.84
N ARG A 939 1.08 22.42 25.26
CA ARG A 939 1.73 23.12 26.37
C ARG A 939 2.88 23.98 25.86
N LEU A 940 3.18 25.06 26.56
CA LEU A 940 4.37 25.87 26.28
C LEU A 940 5.43 25.65 27.37
N VAL A 941 6.51 24.96 27.02
CA VAL A 941 7.69 24.81 27.86
C VAL A 941 8.66 25.95 27.58
N ASN A 942 9.12 26.64 28.62
CA ASN A 942 10.19 27.65 28.53
C ASN A 942 11.34 27.26 29.45
N LEU A 943 12.56 27.23 28.90
CA LEU A 943 13.80 26.92 29.60
C LEU A 943 14.72 28.11 29.51
N MET A 944 15.27 28.56 30.63
CA MET A 944 16.13 29.75 30.70
C MET A 944 17.51 29.38 31.23
N TRP A 945 18.55 29.95 30.64
CA TRP A 945 19.95 29.84 31.07
C TRP A 945 20.51 31.23 31.34
N ALA A 946 20.72 31.57 32.61
CA ALA A 946 21.27 32.83 33.10
C ALA A 946 22.64 32.67 33.77
#